data_AF-A0A1E3KF08-F1
#
_entry.id   AF-A0A1E3KF08-F1
#
_cell.length_a   1.000
_cell.length_b   1.000
_cell.length_c   1.000
_cell.angle_alpha   90.00
_cell.angle_beta   90.00
_cell.angle_gamma   90.00
#
_symmetry.space_group_name_H-M   'P 1'
#
loop_
_entity.id
_entity.type
_entity.pdbx_description
1 polymer ?
#
loop_
_entity_poly.entity_id
_entity_poly.type
_entity_poly.pdbx_seq_one_letter_code
_entity_poly.pdbx_strand_id
1 'polypeptide(L)'
;MKNQQLVKQHYDLGHKYMSKGDYEEAWKNFDKAINFGGKSLVILDCKAAAMSKLPEWRQNALQVTKEMVSKWPKDFKGYYRQASVLHTMKAYDPALVAVKKAVELGPTQAQNDRQFRAVQELRASITIAKSEQDRSKAANDKAEAAKQAAERHAARKARINYTHLLSRDIVLTIAESGMVENPNFVFRMAGVCRQWRDILVGQQGLWGTLVLGKKRMDKKTEVYIERSGGRIREIRISAILNSQLAGTISSLLRPHLSHVHRLIIISTGHTIRYLIHRWTGCLENLQHLQLENIDGIGQEESIVHGLVPPRATSLTHIEITGYQYASAICPGYHFDFLQTGLLKPSDKQNVLTNVKTLILRNCVFNSAGSRGVMHLEMLLGHFPNVETVELSDLRDLAMPAPDWEPYTPELPFLRSYSINNTYANIWANISTPALRDTSLPSHRLSPLSRFLQTPGLASALSSIRVLDISESPATDQDLLKALACLPALEFLNVTGCPLSNTFIEGLVRKTGDKKETVLPKLTALSIARNDQITGGPVLRLVRSRYPGENAGKAGGSQQAKSMGSAFKPAKSVFGRPTTRAPAPTPTPSSAPPKTSQVPEDLPRITWLNIDHCNLIEPSVISHLRERVRFVSNAFGQQINKDRIRGKGKWRWDMSGEMGACKSEKEPCGVRKVPGMCARTS
;
A
#
# COMPACT_ATOMS: atom_id res chain seq x y z
N MET A 1 -62.03 75.97 -59.07
CA MET A 1 -61.61 74.86 -59.98
C MET A 1 -60.09 74.70 -60.07
N LYS A 2 -59.27 75.77 -60.16
CA LYS A 2 -57.79 75.69 -60.29
C LYS A 2 -57.07 74.86 -59.20
N ASN A 3 -57.40 75.03 -57.92
CA ASN A 3 -56.73 74.30 -56.83
C ASN A 3 -57.03 72.79 -56.81
N GLN A 4 -58.24 72.38 -57.19
CA GLN A 4 -58.58 70.94 -57.28
C GLN A 4 -57.81 70.23 -58.40
N GLN A 5 -57.53 70.92 -59.50
CA GLN A 5 -56.66 70.39 -60.57
C GLN A 5 -55.21 70.22 -60.09
N LEU A 6 -54.69 71.17 -59.30
CA LEU A 6 -53.34 71.08 -58.71
C LEU A 6 -53.21 69.93 -57.69
N VAL A 7 -54.24 69.72 -56.85
CA VAL A 7 -54.28 68.57 -55.92
C VAL A 7 -54.20 67.25 -56.71
N LYS A 8 -55.00 67.10 -57.77
CA LYS A 8 -55.00 65.90 -58.62
C LYS A 8 -53.65 65.71 -59.32
N GLN A 9 -53.09 66.77 -59.90
CA GLN A 9 -51.79 66.74 -60.58
C GLN A 9 -50.66 66.26 -59.64
N HIS A 10 -50.57 66.83 -58.43
CA HIS A 10 -49.54 66.44 -57.46
C HIS A 10 -49.78 65.05 -56.86
N TYR A 11 -51.03 64.63 -56.71
CA TYR A 11 -51.37 63.25 -56.32
C TYR A 11 -50.91 62.23 -57.37
N ASP A 12 -51.23 62.47 -58.65
CA ASP A 12 -50.85 61.58 -59.75
C ASP A 12 -49.31 61.54 -59.91
N LEU A 13 -48.65 62.68 -59.74
CA LEU A 13 -47.18 62.77 -59.76
C LEU A 13 -46.54 62.04 -58.58
N GLY A 14 -47.10 62.17 -57.37
CA GLY A 14 -46.66 61.42 -56.19
C GLY A 14 -46.82 59.91 -56.39
N HIS A 15 -47.92 59.46 -56.98
CA HIS A 15 -48.13 58.05 -57.33
C HIS A 15 -47.14 57.56 -58.40
N LYS A 16 -46.80 58.40 -59.39
CA LYS A 16 -45.79 58.10 -60.41
C LYS A 16 -44.38 57.98 -59.83
N TYR A 17 -44.01 58.81 -58.85
CA TYR A 17 -42.74 58.66 -58.14
C TYR A 17 -42.74 57.43 -57.23
N MET A 18 -43.87 57.14 -56.57
CA MET A 18 -44.04 55.96 -55.74
C MET A 18 -43.93 54.64 -56.54
N SER A 19 -44.42 54.60 -57.78
CA SER A 19 -44.25 53.44 -58.68
C SER A 19 -42.83 53.29 -59.22
N LYS A 20 -42.08 54.39 -59.32
CA LYS A 20 -40.65 54.39 -59.69
C LYS A 20 -39.72 54.05 -58.51
N GLY A 21 -40.26 53.91 -57.30
CA GLY A 21 -39.46 53.67 -56.08
C GLY A 21 -38.77 54.92 -55.54
N ASP A 22 -39.01 56.10 -56.12
CA ASP A 22 -38.52 57.38 -55.61
C ASP A 22 -39.47 57.88 -54.50
N TYR A 23 -39.28 57.35 -53.30
CA TYR A 23 -40.14 57.63 -52.17
C TYR A 23 -39.98 59.06 -51.64
N GLU A 24 -38.82 59.68 -51.85
CA GLU A 24 -38.52 61.03 -51.38
C GLU A 24 -39.33 62.07 -52.16
N GLU A 25 -39.27 62.02 -53.49
CA GLU A 25 -40.11 62.89 -54.32
C GLU A 25 -41.59 62.52 -54.24
N ALA A 26 -41.92 61.26 -53.97
CA ALA A 26 -43.31 60.84 -53.76
C ALA A 26 -43.96 61.53 -52.56
N TRP A 27 -43.35 61.46 -51.36
CA TRP A 27 -43.96 62.06 -50.17
C TRP A 27 -43.99 63.59 -50.24
N LYS A 28 -42.99 64.24 -50.85
CA LYS A 28 -42.98 65.69 -51.12
C LYS A 28 -44.15 66.11 -52.03
N ASN A 29 -44.45 65.33 -53.06
CA ASN A 29 -45.58 65.61 -53.95
C ASN A 29 -46.94 65.36 -53.28
N PHE A 30 -47.06 64.33 -52.42
CA PHE A 30 -48.25 64.18 -51.58
C PHE A 30 -48.42 65.33 -50.57
N ASP A 31 -47.32 65.85 -50.02
CA ASP A 31 -47.34 67.01 -49.15
C ASP A 31 -47.80 68.30 -49.87
N LYS A 32 -47.29 68.53 -51.09
CA LYS A 32 -47.77 69.60 -51.98
C LYS A 32 -49.27 69.45 -52.26
N ALA A 33 -49.76 68.24 -52.54
CA ALA A 33 -51.19 67.99 -52.75
C ALA A 33 -52.02 68.33 -51.50
N ILE A 34 -51.52 68.07 -50.29
CA ILE A 34 -52.17 68.48 -49.04
C ILE A 34 -52.19 70.00 -48.90
N ASN A 35 -51.07 70.69 -49.21
CA ASN A 35 -50.94 72.15 -49.14
C ASN A 35 -51.89 72.88 -50.11
N PHE A 36 -52.19 72.30 -51.28
CA PHE A 36 -53.19 72.84 -52.22
C PHE A 36 -54.66 72.55 -51.81
N GLY A 37 -54.90 71.97 -50.63
CA GLY A 37 -56.23 71.72 -50.06
C GLY A 37 -56.70 70.26 -50.12
N GLY A 38 -55.85 69.33 -50.54
CA GLY A 38 -56.15 67.89 -50.60
C GLY A 38 -56.19 67.22 -49.23
N LYS A 39 -57.29 67.37 -48.48
CA LYS A 39 -57.47 66.78 -47.14
C LYS A 39 -58.17 65.41 -47.16
N SER A 40 -57.75 64.52 -48.06
CA SER A 40 -58.28 63.15 -48.12
C SER A 40 -57.41 62.19 -47.32
N LEU A 41 -58.04 61.26 -46.56
CA LEU A 41 -57.36 60.18 -45.86
C LEU A 41 -56.44 59.36 -46.79
N VAL A 42 -56.81 59.24 -48.06
CA VAL A 42 -56.03 58.51 -49.08
C VAL A 42 -54.68 59.19 -49.36
N ILE A 43 -54.66 60.54 -49.43
CA ILE A 43 -53.43 61.30 -49.69
C ILE A 43 -52.48 61.19 -48.48
N LEU A 44 -53.03 61.24 -47.27
CA LEU A 44 -52.25 61.04 -46.04
C LEU A 44 -51.72 59.60 -45.91
N ASP A 45 -52.51 58.59 -46.29
CA ASP A 45 -52.07 57.20 -46.33
C ASP A 45 -50.91 57.01 -47.31
N CYS A 46 -51.00 57.58 -48.52
CA CYS A 46 -49.93 57.55 -49.51
C CYS A 46 -48.68 58.30 -49.06
N LYS A 47 -48.83 59.46 -48.40
CA LYS A 47 -47.71 60.20 -47.79
C LYS A 47 -47.01 59.35 -46.73
N ALA A 48 -47.75 58.79 -45.78
CA ALA A 48 -47.19 57.92 -44.74
C ALA A 48 -46.57 56.64 -45.31
N ALA A 49 -47.15 56.08 -46.38
CA ALA A 49 -46.61 54.92 -47.09
C ALA A 49 -45.25 55.20 -47.73
N ALA A 50 -45.10 56.34 -48.40
CA ALA A 50 -43.84 56.75 -49.01
C ALA A 50 -42.79 57.05 -47.92
N MET A 51 -43.17 57.77 -46.85
CA MET A 51 -42.26 58.09 -45.75
C MET A 51 -41.79 56.85 -44.98
N SER A 52 -42.61 55.80 -44.83
CA SER A 52 -42.23 54.58 -44.10
C SER A 52 -41.14 53.76 -44.78
N LYS A 53 -40.98 53.92 -46.10
CA LYS A 53 -39.91 53.29 -46.88
C LYS A 53 -38.56 53.96 -46.69
N LEU A 54 -38.53 55.19 -46.20
CA LEU A 54 -37.31 55.94 -45.91
C LEU A 54 -36.95 55.82 -44.42
N PRO A 55 -35.77 55.26 -44.06
CA PRO A 55 -35.38 55.04 -42.67
C PRO A 55 -35.45 56.28 -41.78
N GLU A 56 -34.98 57.42 -42.29
CA GLU A 56 -34.92 58.70 -41.58
C GLU A 56 -36.31 59.31 -41.33
N TRP A 57 -37.29 58.98 -42.19
CA TRP A 57 -38.63 59.57 -42.14
C TRP A 57 -39.68 58.67 -41.46
N ARG A 58 -39.30 57.49 -40.95
CA ARG A 58 -40.26 56.58 -40.29
C ARG A 58 -40.94 57.19 -39.07
N GLN A 59 -40.23 58.01 -38.30
CA GLN A 59 -40.81 58.70 -37.15
C GLN A 59 -41.84 59.76 -37.57
N ASN A 60 -41.55 60.51 -38.64
CA ASN A 60 -42.48 61.46 -39.24
C ASN A 60 -43.69 60.73 -39.87
N ALA A 61 -43.47 59.58 -40.51
CA ALA A 61 -44.55 58.71 -41.00
C ALA A 61 -45.47 58.29 -39.86
N LEU A 62 -44.91 57.90 -38.71
CA LEU A 62 -45.70 57.56 -37.52
C LEU A 62 -46.52 58.75 -37.03
N GLN A 63 -45.98 59.97 -37.05
CA GLN A 63 -46.72 61.19 -36.71
C GLN A 63 -47.90 61.43 -37.66
N VAL A 64 -47.70 61.26 -38.98
CA VAL A 64 -48.78 61.34 -39.97
C VAL A 64 -49.86 60.28 -39.69
N THR A 65 -49.49 59.06 -39.33
CA THR A 65 -50.49 58.02 -38.98
C THR A 65 -51.26 58.35 -37.69
N LYS A 66 -50.62 58.99 -36.69
CA LYS A 66 -51.32 59.48 -35.49
C LYS A 66 -52.35 60.55 -35.84
N GLU A 67 -52.01 61.45 -36.76
CA GLU A 67 -52.94 62.45 -37.29
C GLU A 67 -54.11 61.80 -38.03
N MET A 68 -53.85 60.79 -38.86
CA MET A 68 -54.90 60.01 -39.55
C MET A 68 -55.87 59.36 -38.55
N VAL A 69 -55.35 58.70 -37.52
CA VAL A 69 -56.16 58.05 -36.48
C VAL A 69 -56.95 59.07 -35.66
N SER A 70 -56.39 60.27 -35.40
CA SER A 70 -57.09 61.33 -34.68
C SER A 70 -58.21 61.95 -35.50
N LYS A 71 -58.02 62.17 -36.80
CA LYS A 71 -59.01 62.81 -37.69
C LYS A 71 -60.07 61.84 -38.20
N TRP A 72 -59.72 60.58 -38.41
CA TRP A 72 -60.63 59.52 -38.88
C TRP A 72 -60.59 58.29 -37.97
N PRO A 73 -61.05 58.40 -36.71
CA PRO A 73 -60.89 57.33 -35.71
C PRO A 73 -61.68 56.05 -36.02
N LYS A 74 -62.65 56.11 -36.93
CA LYS A 74 -63.48 54.97 -37.37
C LYS A 74 -62.98 54.30 -38.66
N ASP A 75 -61.93 54.82 -39.30
CA ASP A 75 -61.37 54.25 -40.52
C ASP A 75 -60.15 53.36 -40.21
N PHE A 76 -60.13 52.15 -40.76
CA PHE A 76 -59.07 51.18 -40.53
C PHE A 76 -57.72 51.57 -41.17
N LYS A 77 -57.71 52.39 -42.23
CA LYS A 77 -56.49 52.72 -42.99
C LYS A 77 -55.43 53.41 -42.13
N GLY A 78 -55.84 54.30 -41.22
CA GLY A 78 -54.95 54.96 -40.27
C GLY A 78 -54.24 53.96 -39.35
N TYR A 79 -54.99 53.03 -38.76
CA TYR A 79 -54.46 51.99 -37.89
C TYR A 79 -53.61 50.95 -38.65
N TYR A 80 -54.02 50.57 -39.86
CA TYR A 80 -53.25 49.68 -40.73
C TYR A 80 -51.89 50.29 -41.09
N ARG A 81 -51.86 51.56 -41.49
CA ARG A 81 -50.62 52.27 -41.82
C ARG A 81 -49.74 52.44 -40.58
N GLN A 82 -50.34 52.77 -39.43
CA GLN A 82 -49.63 52.86 -38.16
C GLN A 82 -48.94 51.52 -37.80
N ALA A 83 -49.67 50.41 -37.89
CA ALA A 83 -49.12 49.07 -37.67
C ALA A 83 -47.99 48.74 -38.65
N SER A 84 -48.15 49.10 -39.93
CA SER A 84 -47.14 48.88 -40.97
C SER A 84 -45.85 49.67 -40.68
N VAL A 85 -45.97 50.95 -40.30
CA VAL A 85 -44.81 51.79 -39.91
C VAL A 85 -44.12 51.19 -38.68
N LEU A 86 -44.86 50.86 -37.62
CA LEU A 86 -44.31 50.26 -36.40
C LEU A 86 -43.64 48.91 -36.66
N HIS A 87 -44.21 48.10 -37.57
CA HIS A 87 -43.60 46.84 -38.03
C HIS A 87 -42.25 47.09 -38.72
N THR A 88 -42.16 48.07 -39.62
CA THR A 88 -40.88 48.44 -40.26
C THR A 88 -39.85 49.00 -39.27
N MET A 89 -40.30 49.59 -38.17
CA MET A 89 -39.45 50.05 -37.07
C MET A 89 -39.07 48.94 -36.07
N LYS A 90 -39.53 47.69 -36.29
CA LYS A 90 -39.38 46.54 -35.37
C LYS A 90 -39.98 46.78 -33.98
N ALA A 91 -40.94 47.70 -33.86
CA ALA A 91 -41.67 47.98 -32.63
C ALA A 91 -42.94 47.10 -32.60
N TYR A 92 -42.78 45.79 -32.38
CA TYR A 92 -43.86 44.83 -32.60
C TYR A 92 -45.00 44.92 -31.58
N ASP A 93 -44.72 45.25 -30.31
CA ASP A 93 -45.76 45.43 -29.28
C ASP A 93 -46.79 46.51 -29.65
N PRO A 94 -46.38 47.77 -29.92
CA PRO A 94 -47.33 48.79 -30.36
C PRO A 94 -47.90 48.48 -31.76
N ALA A 95 -47.16 47.77 -32.63
CA ALA A 95 -47.68 47.35 -33.93
C ALA A 95 -48.85 46.35 -33.82
N LEU A 96 -48.78 45.41 -32.87
CA LEU A 96 -49.87 44.46 -32.58
C LEU A 96 -51.12 45.18 -32.07
N VAL A 97 -50.95 46.21 -31.23
CA VAL A 97 -52.09 47.03 -30.74
C VAL A 97 -52.75 47.78 -31.91
N ALA A 98 -51.95 48.38 -32.79
CA ALA A 98 -52.47 49.12 -33.94
C ALA A 98 -53.15 48.19 -34.97
N VAL A 99 -52.55 47.02 -35.28
CA VAL A 99 -53.15 46.08 -36.26
C VAL A 99 -54.41 45.42 -35.72
N LYS A 100 -54.50 45.20 -34.39
CA LYS A 100 -55.74 44.71 -33.75
C LYS A 100 -56.90 45.67 -33.98
N LYS A 101 -56.67 46.98 -33.77
CA LYS A 101 -57.67 48.02 -34.08
C LYS A 101 -58.00 48.10 -35.57
N ALA A 102 -57.01 47.90 -36.45
CA ALA A 102 -57.24 47.84 -37.89
C ALA A 102 -58.10 46.63 -38.32
N VAL A 103 -57.98 45.49 -37.63
CA VAL A 103 -58.84 44.31 -37.85
C VAL A 103 -60.26 44.58 -37.34
N GLU A 104 -60.41 45.22 -36.17
CA GLU A 104 -61.71 45.54 -35.57
C GLU A 104 -62.55 46.51 -36.42
N LEU A 105 -61.90 47.48 -37.07
CA LEU A 105 -62.54 48.51 -37.91
C LEU A 105 -62.51 48.20 -39.41
N GLY A 106 -61.78 47.17 -39.83
CA GLY A 106 -61.54 46.84 -41.23
C GLY A 106 -62.74 46.19 -41.93
N PRO A 107 -62.72 46.12 -43.27
CA PRO A 107 -63.78 45.46 -44.02
C PRO A 107 -63.79 43.95 -43.73
N THR A 108 -64.97 43.35 -43.70
CA THR A 108 -65.09 41.88 -43.68
C THR A 108 -64.68 41.28 -45.02
N GLN A 109 -64.39 39.98 -45.04
CA GLN A 109 -64.00 39.27 -46.27
C GLN A 109 -65.02 39.46 -47.43
N ALA A 110 -66.31 39.48 -47.11
CA ALA A 110 -67.39 39.70 -48.08
C ALA A 110 -67.45 41.13 -48.61
N GLN A 111 -66.99 42.12 -47.84
CA GLN A 111 -67.02 43.55 -48.22
C GLN A 111 -65.82 43.92 -49.11
N ASN A 112 -64.62 43.45 -48.77
CA ASN A 112 -63.41 43.72 -49.55
C ASN A 112 -62.31 42.70 -49.22
N ASP A 113 -62.31 41.57 -49.94
CA ASP A 113 -61.36 40.47 -49.73
C ASP A 113 -59.89 40.92 -49.81
N ARG A 114 -59.55 41.83 -50.73
CA ARG A 114 -58.17 42.34 -50.89
C ARG A 114 -57.69 43.09 -49.64
N GLN A 115 -58.52 43.98 -49.09
CA GLN A 115 -58.16 44.77 -47.90
C GLN A 115 -58.20 43.91 -46.64
N PHE A 116 -59.16 43.00 -46.53
CA PHE A 116 -59.23 42.03 -45.44
C PHE A 116 -57.95 41.18 -45.37
N ARG A 117 -57.53 40.59 -46.50
CA ARG A 117 -56.27 39.81 -46.57
C ARG A 117 -55.05 40.64 -46.20
N ALA A 118 -54.92 41.86 -46.72
CA ALA A 118 -53.79 42.73 -46.43
C ALA A 118 -53.63 43.05 -44.93
N VAL A 119 -54.73 43.26 -44.20
CA VAL A 119 -54.70 43.53 -42.75
C VAL A 119 -54.35 42.25 -41.98
N GLN A 120 -54.88 41.09 -42.37
CA GLN A 120 -54.58 39.81 -41.72
C GLN A 120 -53.13 39.36 -41.96
N GLU A 121 -52.60 39.53 -43.18
CA GLU A 121 -51.20 39.27 -43.52
C GLU A 121 -50.25 40.13 -42.69
N LEU A 122 -50.56 41.42 -42.54
CA LEU A 122 -49.79 42.32 -41.70
C LEU A 122 -49.80 41.85 -40.23
N ARG A 123 -50.97 41.48 -39.70
CA ARG A 123 -51.08 40.92 -38.34
C ARG A 123 -50.25 39.64 -38.16
N ALA A 124 -50.31 38.73 -39.13
CA ALA A 124 -49.53 37.50 -39.10
C ALA A 124 -48.03 37.79 -39.12
N SER A 125 -47.58 38.69 -40.01
CA SER A 125 -46.17 39.07 -40.12
C SER A 125 -45.62 39.69 -38.83
N ILE A 126 -46.36 40.59 -38.18
CA ILE A 126 -45.98 41.20 -36.91
C ILE A 126 -45.91 40.15 -35.79
N THR A 127 -46.85 39.21 -35.77
CA THR A 127 -46.90 38.15 -34.75
C THR A 127 -45.71 37.20 -34.88
N ILE A 128 -45.40 36.77 -36.11
CA ILE A 128 -44.25 35.91 -36.41
C ILE A 128 -42.95 36.64 -36.02
N ALA A 129 -42.77 37.88 -36.49
CA ALA A 129 -41.56 38.66 -36.22
C ALA A 129 -41.36 38.94 -34.72
N LYS A 130 -42.44 39.19 -33.96
CA LYS A 130 -42.38 39.29 -32.50
C LYS A 130 -41.93 37.98 -31.86
N SER A 131 -42.53 36.85 -32.24
CA SER A 131 -42.19 35.54 -31.69
C SER A 131 -40.74 35.15 -31.95
N GLU A 132 -40.20 35.53 -33.11
CA GLU A 132 -38.79 35.34 -33.45
C GLU A 132 -37.88 36.24 -32.61
N GLN A 133 -38.26 37.51 -32.40
CA GLN A 133 -37.50 38.43 -31.55
C GLN A 133 -37.46 37.95 -30.08
N ASP A 134 -38.59 37.51 -29.54
CA ASP A 134 -38.68 37.01 -28.17
C ASP A 134 -37.88 35.71 -28.00
N ARG A 135 -37.92 34.81 -29.00
CA ARG A 135 -37.08 33.61 -29.03
C ARG A 135 -35.59 33.95 -29.08
N SER A 136 -35.19 34.95 -29.87
CA SER A 136 -33.81 35.39 -29.96
C SER A 136 -33.31 36.02 -28.66
N LYS A 137 -34.14 36.85 -28.00
CA LYS A 137 -33.82 37.41 -26.67
C LYS A 137 -33.66 36.31 -25.62
N ALA A 138 -34.63 35.40 -25.54
CA ALA A 138 -34.57 34.28 -24.59
C ALA A 138 -33.34 33.37 -24.83
N ALA A 139 -32.94 33.17 -26.09
CA ALA A 139 -31.73 32.43 -26.42
C ALA A 139 -30.45 33.15 -25.96
N ASN A 140 -30.37 34.47 -26.15
CA ASN A 140 -29.26 35.29 -25.68
C ASN A 140 -29.17 35.32 -24.15
N ASP A 141 -30.28 35.55 -23.46
CA ASP A 141 -30.35 35.55 -21.99
C ASP A 141 -29.92 34.20 -21.41
N LYS A 142 -30.35 33.09 -22.05
CA LYS A 142 -29.93 31.74 -21.67
C LYS A 142 -28.44 31.51 -21.91
N ALA A 143 -27.88 31.99 -23.02
CA ALA A 143 -26.46 31.87 -23.31
C ALA A 143 -25.60 32.66 -22.30
N GLU A 144 -26.04 33.88 -21.94
CA GLU A 144 -25.35 34.71 -20.96
C GLU A 144 -25.45 34.12 -19.55
N ALA A 145 -26.61 33.61 -19.15
CA ALA A 145 -26.77 32.89 -17.89
C ALA A 145 -25.88 31.64 -17.81
N ALA A 146 -25.75 30.88 -18.91
CA ALA A 146 -24.85 29.72 -18.97
C ALA A 146 -23.37 30.12 -18.84
N LYS A 147 -22.96 31.24 -19.47
CA LYS A 147 -21.61 31.78 -19.32
C LYS A 147 -21.31 32.17 -17.87
N GLN A 148 -22.21 32.92 -17.23
CA GLN A 148 -22.06 33.31 -15.82
C GLN A 148 -22.02 32.10 -14.88
N ALA A 149 -22.83 31.06 -15.13
CA ALA A 149 -22.80 29.82 -14.35
C ALA A 149 -21.46 29.08 -14.49
N ALA A 150 -20.91 29.01 -15.72
CA ALA A 150 -19.61 28.41 -15.97
C ALA A 150 -18.47 29.16 -15.25
N GLU A 151 -18.49 30.49 -15.27
CA GLU A 151 -17.53 31.35 -14.56
C GLU A 151 -17.60 31.15 -13.04
N ARG A 152 -18.81 31.11 -12.46
CA ARG A 152 -18.99 30.80 -11.02
C ARG A 152 -18.46 29.42 -10.65
N HIS A 153 -18.72 28.41 -11.48
CA HIS A 153 -18.20 27.07 -11.26
C HIS A 153 -16.66 27.02 -11.34
N ALA A 154 -16.06 27.72 -12.31
CA ALA A 154 -14.61 27.84 -12.42
C ALA A 154 -13.99 28.54 -11.20
N ALA A 155 -14.58 29.65 -10.73
CA ALA A 155 -14.12 30.37 -9.55
C ALA A 155 -14.20 29.51 -8.27
N ARG A 156 -15.27 28.74 -8.09
CA ARG A 156 -15.40 27.79 -6.96
C ARG A 156 -14.31 26.71 -7.01
N LYS A 157 -14.03 26.15 -8.20
CA LYS A 157 -12.98 25.15 -8.38
C LYS A 157 -11.59 25.73 -8.09
N ALA A 158 -11.32 26.98 -8.47
CA ALA A 158 -10.05 27.65 -8.20
C ALA A 158 -9.81 27.85 -6.69
N ARG A 159 -10.84 28.24 -5.91
CA ARG A 159 -10.71 28.43 -4.44
C ARG A 159 -10.36 27.16 -3.66
N ILE A 160 -10.68 25.99 -4.19
CA ILE A 160 -10.50 24.68 -3.50
C ILE A 160 -9.26 23.94 -4.05
N ASN A 161 -8.64 24.43 -5.12
CA ASN A 161 -7.54 23.74 -5.75
C ASN A 161 -6.20 24.07 -5.08
N TYR A 162 -5.78 23.29 -4.10
CA TYR A 162 -4.48 23.45 -3.43
C TYR A 162 -3.33 22.70 -4.10
N THR A 163 -3.53 22.06 -5.26
CA THR A 163 -2.51 21.18 -5.85
C THR A 163 -1.24 21.90 -6.28
N HIS A 164 -1.34 23.22 -6.51
CA HIS A 164 -0.23 24.10 -6.89
C HIS A 164 0.62 24.57 -5.69
N LEU A 165 0.13 24.39 -4.45
CA LEU A 165 0.88 24.75 -3.23
C LEU A 165 1.98 23.72 -2.90
N LEU A 166 1.89 22.52 -3.46
CA LEU A 166 2.86 21.46 -3.24
C LEU A 166 3.99 21.59 -4.26
N SER A 167 5.21 21.74 -3.76
CA SER A 167 6.41 21.76 -4.61
C SER A 167 6.64 20.41 -5.28
N ARG A 168 7.45 20.42 -6.34
CA ARG A 168 7.86 19.20 -7.06
C ARG A 168 8.40 18.15 -6.09
N ASP A 169 9.28 18.54 -5.19
CA ASP A 169 9.98 17.61 -4.30
C ASP A 169 9.02 16.95 -3.31
N ILE A 170 8.06 17.72 -2.76
CA ILE A 170 7.05 17.16 -1.84
C ILE A 170 6.18 16.12 -2.57
N VAL A 171 5.76 16.41 -3.81
CA VAL A 171 4.98 15.46 -4.62
C VAL A 171 5.76 14.17 -4.86
N LEU A 172 7.07 14.28 -5.16
CA LEU A 172 7.95 13.12 -5.35
C LEU A 172 8.13 12.33 -4.05
N THR A 173 8.38 12.98 -2.92
CA THR A 173 8.52 12.30 -1.61
C THR A 173 7.25 11.57 -1.20
N ILE A 174 6.07 12.16 -1.45
CA ILE A 174 4.78 11.48 -1.22
C ILE A 174 4.66 10.26 -2.12
N ALA A 175 5.01 10.39 -3.40
CA ALA A 175 4.97 9.29 -4.35
C ALA A 175 5.89 8.14 -3.93
N GLU A 176 7.16 8.44 -3.61
CA GLU A 176 8.14 7.46 -3.13
C GLU A 176 7.64 6.74 -1.87
N SER A 177 7.12 7.48 -0.89
CA SER A 177 6.61 6.92 0.36
C SER A 177 5.40 6.00 0.12
N GLY A 178 4.44 6.43 -0.71
CA GLY A 178 3.26 5.61 -1.01
C GLY A 178 3.56 4.40 -1.90
N MET A 179 4.61 4.47 -2.72
CA MET A 179 5.07 3.36 -3.55
C MET A 179 5.66 2.20 -2.74
N VAL A 180 6.22 2.48 -1.56
CA VAL A 180 6.68 1.42 -0.63
C VAL A 180 5.54 0.50 -0.21
N GLU A 181 4.34 1.05 0.04
CA GLU A 181 3.17 0.25 0.40
C GLU A 181 2.46 -0.33 -0.82
N ASN A 182 2.39 0.45 -1.91
CA ASN A 182 1.71 0.05 -3.13
C ASN A 182 2.46 0.53 -4.38
N PRO A 183 3.12 -0.36 -5.14
CA PRO A 183 3.86 0.01 -6.35
C PRO A 183 3.03 0.71 -7.45
N ASN A 184 1.70 0.58 -7.43
CA ASN A 184 0.81 1.26 -8.39
C ASN A 184 0.33 2.64 -7.90
N PHE A 185 0.79 3.11 -6.74
CA PHE A 185 0.37 4.38 -6.13
C PHE A 185 0.63 5.59 -7.06
N VAL A 186 1.76 5.58 -7.78
CA VAL A 186 2.13 6.64 -8.73
C VAL A 186 1.07 6.90 -9.81
N PHE A 187 0.37 5.85 -10.27
CA PHE A 187 -0.71 6.00 -11.25
C PHE A 187 -1.92 6.73 -10.68
N ARG A 188 -2.24 6.49 -9.40
CA ARG A 188 -3.33 7.20 -8.72
C ARG A 188 -2.97 8.67 -8.57
N MET A 189 -1.74 8.98 -8.17
CA MET A 189 -1.26 10.36 -8.08
C MET A 189 -1.24 11.08 -9.43
N ALA A 190 -0.82 10.40 -10.50
CA ALA A 190 -0.85 10.95 -11.87
C ALA A 190 -2.28 11.20 -12.40
N GLY A 191 -3.30 10.67 -11.73
CA GLY A 191 -4.72 10.92 -12.00
C GLY A 191 -5.25 12.23 -11.41
N VAL A 192 -4.53 12.86 -10.47
CA VAL A 192 -5.03 14.02 -9.69
C VAL A 192 -5.11 15.29 -10.56
N CYS A 193 -4.00 15.68 -11.18
CA CYS A 193 -3.95 16.84 -12.08
C CYS A 193 -2.84 16.70 -13.13
N ARG A 194 -2.86 17.56 -14.16
CA ARG A 194 -1.84 17.56 -15.23
C ARG A 194 -0.44 17.83 -14.69
N GLN A 195 -0.28 18.84 -13.83
CA GLN A 195 1.02 19.19 -13.25
C GLN A 195 1.67 18.03 -12.48
N TRP A 196 0.89 17.32 -11.64
CA TRP A 196 1.40 16.15 -10.91
C TRP A 196 1.76 15.01 -11.87
N ARG A 197 0.96 14.79 -12.90
CA ARG A 197 1.26 13.79 -13.92
C ARG A 197 2.60 14.09 -14.61
N ASP A 198 2.83 15.34 -14.99
CA ASP A 198 4.06 15.74 -15.68
C ASP A 198 5.28 15.57 -14.78
N ILE A 199 5.17 15.95 -13.50
CA ILE A 199 6.23 15.74 -12.48
C ILE A 199 6.55 14.24 -12.31
N LEU A 200 5.53 13.41 -12.14
CA LEU A 200 5.69 11.99 -11.81
C LEU A 200 6.17 11.17 -13.02
N VAL A 201 5.64 11.46 -14.21
CA VAL A 201 6.03 10.77 -15.45
C VAL A 201 7.45 11.15 -15.85
N GLY A 202 7.86 12.41 -15.65
CA GLY A 202 9.22 12.87 -15.95
C GLY A 202 10.31 12.34 -15.00
N GLN A 203 9.94 11.82 -13.82
CA GLN A 203 10.91 11.34 -12.84
C GLN A 203 11.25 9.85 -13.03
N GLN A 204 12.38 9.57 -13.68
CA GLN A 204 12.82 8.19 -13.98
C GLN A 204 12.93 7.27 -12.75
N GLY A 205 13.37 7.81 -11.61
CA GLY A 205 13.58 7.05 -10.38
C GLY A 205 12.33 6.35 -9.84
N LEU A 206 11.14 6.87 -10.14
CA LEU A 206 9.86 6.27 -9.73
C LEU A 206 9.51 5.00 -10.51
N TRP A 207 10.15 4.77 -11.67
CA TRP A 207 9.80 3.68 -12.58
C TRP A 207 10.74 2.48 -12.47
N GLY A 208 11.61 2.44 -11.46
CA GLY A 208 12.60 1.38 -11.25
C GLY A 208 12.03 0.05 -10.74
N THR A 209 10.80 0.02 -10.23
CA THR A 209 10.15 -1.18 -9.68
C THR A 209 9.00 -1.61 -10.58
N LEU A 210 9.24 -2.64 -11.40
CA LEU A 210 8.25 -3.21 -12.31
C LEU A 210 7.49 -4.36 -11.63
N VAL A 211 6.19 -4.17 -11.41
CA VAL A 211 5.30 -5.23 -10.89
C VAL A 211 4.31 -5.67 -11.97
N LEU A 212 4.45 -6.90 -12.45
CA LEU A 212 3.59 -7.50 -13.45
C LEU A 212 2.41 -8.21 -12.79
N GLY A 213 1.22 -7.60 -12.94
CA GLY A 213 -0.06 -8.13 -12.49
C GLY A 213 -0.79 -8.89 -13.61
N LYS A 214 -2.13 -9.00 -13.52
CA LYS A 214 -2.91 -9.91 -14.40
C LYS A 214 -3.29 -9.34 -15.78
N LYS A 215 -3.23 -8.03 -16.02
CA LYS A 215 -3.77 -7.38 -17.24
C LYS A 215 -2.73 -6.52 -17.94
N ARG A 216 -2.67 -6.60 -19.29
CA ARG A 216 -1.84 -5.75 -20.18
C ARG A 216 -0.37 -5.68 -19.76
N MET A 217 0.24 -6.84 -19.55
CA MET A 217 1.60 -6.96 -19.00
C MET A 217 2.67 -6.50 -19.99
N ASP A 218 2.48 -6.81 -21.27
CA ASP A 218 3.25 -6.33 -22.42
C ASP A 218 3.37 -4.81 -22.42
N LYS A 219 2.24 -4.11 -22.51
CA LYS A 219 2.18 -2.63 -22.57
C LYS A 219 2.70 -2.00 -21.29
N LYS A 220 2.46 -2.64 -20.13
CA LYS A 220 3.01 -2.16 -18.86
C LYS A 220 4.54 -2.24 -18.88
N THR A 221 5.11 -3.33 -19.40
CA THR A 221 6.56 -3.51 -19.50
C THR A 221 7.18 -2.44 -20.39
N GLU A 222 6.62 -2.20 -21.58
CA GLU A 222 7.08 -1.15 -22.50
C GLU A 222 7.10 0.24 -21.84
N VAL A 223 5.98 0.62 -21.21
CA VAL A 223 5.85 1.94 -20.54
C VAL A 223 6.87 2.11 -19.40
N TYR A 224 7.15 1.05 -18.65
CA TYR A 224 8.15 1.12 -17.57
C TYR A 224 9.58 1.21 -18.10
N ILE A 225 9.89 0.49 -19.19
CA ILE A 225 11.20 0.59 -19.85
C ILE A 225 11.41 2.02 -20.36
N GLU A 226 10.43 2.58 -21.07
CA GLU A 226 10.48 3.95 -21.60
C GLU A 226 10.69 4.98 -20.47
N ARG A 227 9.88 4.92 -19.41
CA ARG A 227 9.91 5.92 -18.33
C ARG A 227 11.10 5.78 -17.38
N SER A 228 11.64 4.58 -17.22
CA SER A 228 12.86 4.35 -16.43
C SER A 228 14.14 4.65 -17.21
N GLY A 229 14.05 4.90 -18.53
CA GLY A 229 15.23 4.94 -19.40
C GLY A 229 15.97 3.59 -19.44
N GLY A 230 15.24 2.48 -19.28
CA GLY A 230 15.80 1.13 -19.22
C GLY A 230 16.48 0.74 -17.90
N ARG A 231 16.39 1.56 -16.85
CA ARG A 231 17.02 1.30 -15.54
C ARG A 231 16.04 0.68 -14.55
N ILE A 232 15.64 -0.56 -14.80
CA ILE A 232 14.75 -1.32 -13.91
C ILE A 232 15.61 -2.01 -12.84
N ARG A 233 15.37 -1.69 -11.57
CA ARG A 233 16.10 -2.23 -10.41
C ARG A 233 15.41 -3.42 -9.77
N GLU A 234 14.08 -3.45 -9.81
CA GLU A 234 13.27 -4.51 -9.22
C GLU A 234 12.24 -5.01 -10.22
N ILE A 235 12.16 -6.32 -10.37
CA ILE A 235 11.15 -7.00 -11.19
C ILE A 235 10.39 -7.98 -10.30
N ARG A 236 9.07 -7.81 -10.25
CA ARG A 236 8.16 -8.69 -9.53
C ARG A 236 7.10 -9.25 -10.47
N ILE A 237 7.12 -10.55 -10.68
CA ILE A 237 6.17 -11.29 -11.50
C ILE A 237 5.34 -12.15 -10.58
N SER A 238 4.04 -11.86 -10.44
CA SER A 238 3.10 -12.66 -9.65
C SER A 238 1.91 -13.16 -10.45
N ALA A 239 2.06 -13.20 -11.78
CA ALA A 239 1.03 -13.62 -12.71
C ALA A 239 1.43 -14.93 -13.40
N ILE A 240 0.42 -15.73 -13.75
CA ILE A 240 0.58 -16.88 -14.62
C ILE A 240 0.71 -16.35 -16.06
N LEU A 241 1.85 -16.61 -16.68
CA LEU A 241 2.12 -16.19 -18.05
C LEU A 241 1.88 -17.39 -18.98
N ASN A 242 1.23 -17.14 -20.12
CA ASN A 242 1.29 -18.11 -21.21
C ASN A 242 2.67 -18.01 -21.90
N SER A 243 3.04 -19.03 -22.68
CA SER A 243 4.35 -19.12 -23.34
C SER A 243 4.65 -17.93 -24.27
N GLN A 244 3.63 -17.46 -25.00
CA GLN A 244 3.77 -16.33 -25.92
C GLN A 244 4.07 -15.02 -25.17
N LEU A 245 3.29 -14.71 -24.12
CA LEU A 245 3.49 -13.49 -23.33
C LEU A 245 4.80 -13.55 -22.54
N ALA A 246 5.17 -14.71 -22.00
CA ALA A 246 6.47 -14.92 -21.38
C ALA A 246 7.61 -14.65 -22.38
N GLY A 247 7.46 -15.09 -23.63
CA GLY A 247 8.39 -14.79 -24.73
C GLY A 247 8.54 -13.30 -24.99
N THR A 248 7.43 -12.58 -25.13
CA THR A 248 7.42 -11.13 -25.37
C THR A 248 8.03 -10.34 -24.20
N ILE A 249 7.64 -10.64 -22.96
CA ILE A 249 8.17 -9.96 -21.77
C ILE A 249 9.66 -10.25 -21.61
N SER A 250 10.07 -11.49 -21.87
CA SER A 250 11.47 -11.90 -21.79
C SER A 250 12.33 -11.14 -22.79
N SER A 251 11.90 -11.01 -24.05
CA SER A 251 12.65 -10.27 -25.07
C SER A 251 12.71 -8.77 -24.79
N LEU A 252 11.62 -8.16 -24.31
CA LEU A 252 11.58 -6.75 -23.92
C LEU A 252 12.53 -6.43 -22.76
N LEU A 253 12.58 -7.29 -21.73
CA LEU A 253 13.37 -7.04 -20.54
C LEU A 253 14.85 -7.39 -20.69
N ARG A 254 15.20 -8.35 -21.56
CA ARG A 254 16.55 -8.89 -21.71
C ARG A 254 17.67 -7.84 -21.78
N PRO A 255 17.56 -6.74 -22.56
CA PRO A 255 18.60 -5.72 -22.65
C PRO A 255 18.84 -4.92 -21.36
N HIS A 256 17.87 -4.95 -20.44
CA HIS A 256 17.84 -4.11 -19.24
C HIS A 256 18.17 -4.87 -17.95
N LEU A 257 18.34 -6.19 -18.02
CA LEU A 257 18.52 -7.06 -16.85
C LEU A 257 19.82 -6.80 -16.06
N SER A 258 20.84 -6.22 -16.68
CA SER A 258 22.09 -5.86 -15.99
C SER A 258 21.89 -4.84 -14.86
N HIS A 259 20.80 -4.05 -14.89
CA HIS A 259 20.46 -3.07 -13.85
C HIS A 259 19.61 -3.65 -12.72
N VAL A 260 19.16 -4.91 -12.84
CA VAL A 260 18.24 -5.53 -11.89
C VAL A 260 19.00 -6.00 -10.66
N HIS A 261 18.59 -5.50 -9.50
CA HIS A 261 19.13 -5.85 -8.18
C HIS A 261 18.21 -6.81 -7.43
N ARG A 262 16.90 -6.79 -7.71
CA ARG A 262 15.89 -7.60 -7.03
C ARG A 262 14.98 -8.28 -8.04
N LEU A 263 14.93 -9.61 -8.01
CA LEU A 263 14.07 -10.43 -8.86
C LEU A 263 13.17 -11.30 -8.01
N ILE A 264 11.86 -11.15 -8.19
CA ILE A 264 10.83 -11.94 -7.50
C ILE A 264 9.92 -12.54 -8.56
N ILE A 265 9.85 -13.88 -8.63
CA ILE A 265 8.96 -14.59 -9.55
C ILE A 265 8.12 -15.60 -8.76
N ILE A 266 6.81 -15.38 -8.78
CA ILE A 266 5.79 -16.24 -8.18
C ILE A 266 4.86 -16.67 -9.33
N SER A 267 5.07 -17.87 -9.84
CA SER A 267 4.37 -18.36 -11.03
C SER A 267 4.44 -19.88 -11.15
N THR A 268 3.95 -20.42 -12.26
CA THR A 268 4.07 -21.84 -12.62
C THR A 268 5.53 -22.22 -12.87
N GLY A 269 5.93 -23.44 -12.51
CA GLY A 269 7.31 -23.92 -12.69
C GLY A 269 7.79 -23.75 -14.13
N HIS A 270 6.95 -24.15 -15.09
CA HIS A 270 7.21 -23.97 -16.53
C HIS A 270 7.48 -22.51 -16.94
N THR A 271 6.73 -21.55 -16.41
CA THR A 271 6.94 -20.12 -16.71
C THR A 271 8.29 -19.66 -16.17
N ILE A 272 8.59 -20.05 -14.93
CA ILE A 272 9.83 -19.69 -14.25
C ILE A 272 11.01 -20.23 -15.06
N ARG A 273 11.01 -21.53 -15.40
CA ARG A 273 12.03 -22.15 -16.28
C ARG A 273 12.19 -21.43 -17.60
N TYR A 274 11.08 -21.14 -18.28
CA TYR A 274 11.10 -20.47 -19.57
C TYR A 274 11.77 -19.10 -19.51
N LEU A 275 11.44 -18.30 -18.50
CA LEU A 275 12.05 -16.98 -18.28
C LEU A 275 13.54 -17.11 -17.92
N ILE A 276 13.88 -18.04 -17.03
CA ILE A 276 15.26 -18.28 -16.58
C ILE A 276 16.17 -18.62 -17.75
N HIS A 277 15.78 -19.60 -18.58
CA HIS A 277 16.57 -20.03 -19.72
C HIS A 277 16.83 -18.89 -20.72
N ARG A 278 15.89 -17.96 -20.87
CA ARG A 278 16.04 -16.80 -21.76
C ARG A 278 16.91 -15.69 -21.16
N TRP A 279 17.00 -15.63 -19.84
CA TRP A 279 17.74 -14.62 -19.07
C TRP A 279 19.09 -15.11 -18.57
N THR A 280 19.50 -16.32 -18.97
CA THR A 280 20.77 -16.92 -18.59
C THR A 280 21.92 -15.97 -18.82
N GLY A 281 22.72 -15.74 -17.76
CA GLY A 281 23.89 -14.87 -17.78
C GLY A 281 23.63 -13.36 -17.91
N CYS A 282 22.38 -12.89 -17.86
CA CYS A 282 22.05 -11.47 -18.05
C CYS A 282 21.96 -10.66 -16.73
N LEU A 283 21.96 -11.33 -15.58
CA LEU A 283 21.70 -10.73 -14.25
C LEU A 283 23.00 -10.57 -13.44
N GLU A 284 23.84 -9.61 -13.84
CA GLU A 284 25.17 -9.41 -13.25
C GLU A 284 25.15 -8.79 -11.84
N ASN A 285 24.20 -7.89 -11.57
CA ASN A 285 24.12 -7.10 -10.33
C ASN A 285 23.01 -7.57 -9.38
N LEU A 286 22.51 -8.79 -9.57
CA LEU A 286 21.41 -9.32 -8.77
C LEU A 286 21.85 -9.50 -7.31
N GLN A 287 21.11 -8.90 -6.39
CA GLN A 287 21.35 -8.98 -4.94
C GLN A 287 20.35 -9.87 -4.21
N HIS A 288 19.10 -9.89 -4.67
CA HIS A 288 17.99 -10.61 -4.06
C HIS A 288 17.21 -11.41 -5.11
N LEU A 289 17.15 -12.72 -4.92
CA LEU A 289 16.41 -13.65 -5.76
C LEU A 289 15.34 -14.36 -4.92
N GLN A 290 14.08 -14.26 -5.34
CA GLN A 290 12.96 -14.99 -4.77
C GLN A 290 12.20 -15.74 -5.86
N LEU A 291 12.08 -17.06 -5.72
CA LEU A 291 11.37 -17.94 -6.65
C LEU A 291 10.35 -18.79 -5.89
N GLU A 292 9.10 -18.74 -6.32
CA GLU A 292 8.01 -19.53 -5.75
C GLU A 292 7.23 -20.23 -6.86
N ASN A 293 7.28 -21.57 -6.84
CA ASN A 293 6.51 -22.41 -7.74
C ASN A 293 5.14 -22.71 -7.16
N ILE A 294 4.09 -22.23 -7.82
CA ILE A 294 2.70 -22.43 -7.39
C ILE A 294 2.13 -23.81 -7.76
N ASP A 295 2.74 -24.53 -8.71
CA ASP A 295 2.25 -25.83 -9.17
C ASP A 295 2.67 -27.00 -8.24
N GLY A 296 3.46 -26.71 -7.20
CA GLY A 296 4.06 -27.71 -6.33
C GLY A 296 5.42 -28.16 -6.84
N ILE A 297 5.82 -29.39 -6.51
CA ILE A 297 7.20 -29.87 -6.70
C ILE A 297 7.46 -30.17 -8.18
N GLY A 298 8.09 -29.23 -8.89
CA GLY A 298 8.53 -29.40 -10.29
C GLY A 298 9.85 -30.17 -10.41
N GLN A 299 10.02 -30.94 -11.49
CA GLN A 299 11.27 -31.61 -11.86
C GLN A 299 12.07 -30.70 -12.81
N GLU A 300 12.99 -29.86 -12.34
CA GLU A 300 13.66 -28.88 -13.22
C GLU A 300 15.11 -28.56 -12.85
N GLU A 301 16.00 -28.59 -13.86
CA GLU A 301 17.46 -28.31 -13.92
C GLU A 301 17.95 -26.96 -13.34
N SER A 302 19.27 -26.88 -13.04
CA SER A 302 19.97 -25.80 -12.31
C SER A 302 19.48 -24.37 -12.57
N ILE A 303 18.65 -23.84 -11.68
CA ILE A 303 18.04 -22.50 -11.81
C ILE A 303 18.99 -21.36 -11.45
N VAL A 304 19.64 -21.42 -10.27
CA VAL A 304 20.42 -20.31 -9.72
C VAL A 304 21.70 -20.06 -10.52
N HIS A 305 22.45 -21.11 -10.90
CA HIS A 305 23.63 -20.96 -11.75
C HIS A 305 23.30 -20.66 -13.21
N GLY A 306 22.07 -20.96 -13.65
CA GLY A 306 21.58 -20.52 -14.95
C GLY A 306 21.34 -19.00 -14.98
N LEU A 307 20.73 -18.43 -13.94
CA LEU A 307 20.42 -17.00 -13.87
C LEU A 307 21.63 -16.12 -13.58
N VAL A 308 22.47 -16.56 -12.64
CA VAL A 308 23.53 -15.74 -12.05
C VAL A 308 24.85 -16.14 -12.70
N PRO A 309 25.54 -15.23 -13.42
CA PRO A 309 26.84 -15.52 -13.99
C PRO A 309 27.79 -16.04 -12.91
N PRO A 310 28.71 -16.99 -13.21
CA PRO A 310 29.67 -17.51 -12.23
C PRO A 310 30.60 -16.45 -11.62
N ARG A 311 30.63 -15.22 -12.18
CA ARG A 311 31.38 -14.06 -11.65
C ARG A 311 30.53 -13.07 -10.86
N ALA A 312 29.21 -13.26 -10.80
CA ALA A 312 28.32 -12.33 -10.11
C ALA A 312 28.44 -12.52 -8.60
N THR A 313 29.16 -11.60 -7.98
CA THR A 313 29.43 -11.56 -6.54
C THR A 313 28.35 -10.79 -5.76
N SER A 314 27.37 -10.18 -6.43
CA SER A 314 26.39 -9.30 -5.78
C SER A 314 25.29 -10.04 -5.02
N LEU A 315 25.09 -11.34 -5.28
CA LEU A 315 23.97 -12.10 -4.72
C LEU A 315 24.15 -12.29 -3.22
N THR A 316 23.22 -11.73 -2.44
CA THR A 316 23.25 -11.77 -0.96
C THR A 316 22.08 -12.52 -0.35
N HIS A 317 20.97 -12.65 -1.08
CA HIS A 317 19.74 -13.25 -0.57
C HIS A 317 19.10 -14.17 -1.61
N ILE A 318 18.81 -15.40 -1.18
CA ILE A 318 18.15 -16.44 -1.98
C ILE A 318 16.94 -16.96 -1.20
N GLU A 319 15.78 -16.91 -1.83
CA GLU A 319 14.54 -17.53 -1.35
C GLU A 319 13.96 -18.43 -2.44
N ILE A 320 13.78 -19.72 -2.15
CA ILE A 320 13.26 -20.71 -3.09
C ILE A 320 12.15 -21.52 -2.43
N THR A 321 11.00 -21.59 -3.06
CA THR A 321 9.81 -22.29 -2.55
C THR A 321 9.22 -23.23 -3.59
N GLY A 322 9.01 -24.52 -3.23
CA GLY A 322 8.27 -25.48 -4.07
C GLY A 322 9.10 -26.15 -5.17
N TYR A 323 10.38 -26.46 -4.91
CA TYR A 323 11.28 -27.03 -5.92
C TYR A 323 11.98 -28.32 -5.45
N GLN A 324 12.40 -29.15 -6.42
CA GLN A 324 13.41 -30.17 -6.17
C GLN A 324 14.79 -29.50 -6.05
N TYR A 325 15.47 -29.71 -4.94
CA TYR A 325 16.63 -28.94 -4.52
C TYR A 325 17.87 -29.19 -5.39
N ALA A 326 18.16 -30.45 -5.72
CA ALA A 326 19.36 -30.87 -6.45
C ALA A 326 19.53 -30.14 -7.80
N SER A 327 18.43 -29.62 -8.32
CA SER A 327 18.33 -28.99 -9.60
C SER A 327 17.99 -27.49 -9.52
N ALA A 328 17.77 -26.89 -8.34
CA ALA A 328 17.52 -25.45 -8.26
C ALA A 328 18.78 -24.63 -8.02
N ILE A 329 19.72 -25.13 -7.19
CA ILE A 329 20.82 -24.30 -6.65
C ILE A 329 22.20 -24.71 -7.14
N CYS A 330 22.43 -25.98 -7.48
CA CYS A 330 23.77 -26.48 -7.82
C CYS A 330 23.99 -26.50 -9.34
N PRO A 331 25.20 -26.18 -9.86
CA PRO A 331 25.45 -26.07 -11.30
C PRO A 331 25.49 -27.46 -11.95
N GLY A 332 24.75 -27.63 -13.04
CA GLY A 332 24.93 -28.68 -14.05
C GLY A 332 25.32 -30.09 -13.57
N TYR A 333 24.45 -30.78 -12.84
CA TYR A 333 24.57 -32.23 -12.68
C TYR A 333 23.91 -32.93 -13.87
N HIS A 334 24.69 -33.28 -14.91
CA HIS A 334 24.28 -34.41 -15.75
C HIS A 334 24.39 -35.66 -14.88
N PHE A 335 23.25 -36.23 -14.50
CA PHE A 335 23.16 -37.44 -13.67
C PHE A 335 23.91 -38.67 -14.24
N ASP A 336 24.38 -38.61 -15.50
CA ASP A 336 25.10 -39.68 -16.19
C ASP A 336 26.56 -39.87 -15.73
N PHE A 337 27.15 -38.90 -15.03
CA PHE A 337 28.59 -38.93 -14.66
C PHE A 337 28.90 -39.28 -13.19
N LEU A 338 27.92 -39.73 -12.39
CA LEU A 338 28.17 -40.16 -11.00
C LEU A 338 28.75 -41.58 -10.86
N GLN A 339 29.32 -42.17 -11.92
CA GLN A 339 30.05 -43.44 -11.80
C GLN A 339 31.46 -43.28 -11.21
N THR A 340 32.05 -42.07 -11.21
CA THR A 340 33.40 -41.86 -10.69
C THR A 340 33.55 -40.46 -10.09
N GLY A 341 33.44 -40.34 -8.76
CA GLY A 341 33.89 -39.14 -8.05
C GLY A 341 32.77 -38.21 -7.58
N LEU A 342 32.47 -38.32 -6.28
CA LEU A 342 31.68 -37.37 -5.52
C LEU A 342 32.36 -36.00 -5.55
N LEU A 343 31.74 -35.01 -6.18
CA LEU A 343 32.28 -33.65 -6.20
C LEU A 343 32.23 -33.07 -4.78
N LYS A 344 33.38 -33.06 -4.13
CA LYS A 344 33.62 -32.24 -2.94
C LYS A 344 33.45 -30.77 -3.37
N PRO A 345 32.87 -29.88 -2.55
CA PRO A 345 32.77 -28.44 -2.82
C PRO A 345 34.13 -27.69 -2.89
N SER A 346 35.22 -28.40 -3.18
CA SER A 346 36.57 -27.90 -3.42
C SER A 346 36.75 -27.19 -4.77
N ASP A 347 35.82 -27.33 -5.71
CA ASP A 347 35.84 -26.58 -6.97
C ASP A 347 35.36 -25.14 -6.73
N LYS A 348 36.33 -24.25 -6.44
CA LYS A 348 36.15 -22.81 -6.12
C LYS A 348 35.26 -22.01 -7.10
N GLN A 349 34.92 -22.56 -8.26
CA GLN A 349 34.09 -21.90 -9.28
C GLN A 349 32.58 -21.95 -9.00
N ASN A 350 32.12 -22.79 -8.07
CA ASN A 350 30.68 -23.06 -7.84
C ASN A 350 30.17 -22.66 -6.44
N VAL A 351 30.94 -21.87 -5.69
CA VAL A 351 30.60 -21.45 -4.32
C VAL A 351 30.03 -20.04 -4.35
N LEU A 352 28.81 -19.87 -3.83
CA LEU A 352 28.12 -18.58 -3.75
C LEU A 352 28.52 -17.86 -2.45
N THR A 353 29.77 -17.40 -2.42
CA THR A 353 30.44 -16.88 -1.22
C THR A 353 29.79 -15.63 -0.61
N ASN A 354 29.03 -14.83 -1.35
CA ASN A 354 28.46 -13.58 -0.81
C ASN A 354 27.02 -13.72 -0.31
N VAL A 355 26.43 -14.91 -0.41
CA VAL A 355 25.07 -15.15 0.07
C VAL A 355 25.07 -15.13 1.59
N LYS A 356 24.32 -14.17 2.15
CA LYS A 356 24.14 -13.96 3.58
C LYS A 356 22.85 -14.57 4.10
N THR A 357 21.84 -14.72 3.24
CA THR A 357 20.54 -15.25 3.64
C THR A 357 20.07 -16.31 2.65
N LEU A 358 19.74 -17.47 3.19
CA LEU A 358 19.20 -18.62 2.47
C LEU A 358 17.87 -19.03 3.08
N ILE A 359 16.81 -19.02 2.27
CA ILE A 359 15.46 -19.43 2.66
C ILE A 359 14.98 -20.51 1.70
N LEU A 360 14.70 -21.71 2.19
CA LEU A 360 14.17 -22.82 1.40
C LEU A 360 12.86 -23.32 2.02
N ARG A 361 11.78 -23.36 1.24
CA ARG A 361 10.45 -23.75 1.72
C ARG A 361 9.82 -24.80 0.81
N ASN A 362 9.23 -25.86 1.38
CA ASN A 362 8.54 -26.92 0.64
C ASN A 362 9.41 -27.51 -0.51
N CYS A 363 10.69 -27.77 -0.21
CA CYS A 363 11.66 -28.32 -1.17
C CYS A 363 11.90 -29.83 -0.96
N VAL A 364 12.22 -30.55 -2.05
CA VAL A 364 12.52 -32.00 -2.02
C VAL A 364 13.98 -32.25 -2.36
N PHE A 365 14.69 -33.02 -1.53
CA PHE A 365 16.14 -33.23 -1.69
C PHE A 365 16.49 -34.44 -2.57
N ASN A 366 15.90 -35.61 -2.33
CA ASN A 366 16.27 -36.86 -3.01
C ASN A 366 15.03 -37.51 -3.64
N SER A 367 14.81 -37.31 -4.94
CA SER A 367 13.71 -37.98 -5.65
C SER A 367 14.09 -39.42 -6.03
N ALA A 368 13.10 -40.32 -6.02
CA ALA A 368 13.24 -41.66 -6.58
C ALA A 368 13.75 -41.59 -8.03
N GLY A 369 14.93 -42.17 -8.29
CA GLY A 369 15.61 -42.15 -9.60
C GLY A 369 16.93 -41.37 -9.64
N SER A 370 17.23 -40.54 -8.63
CA SER A 370 18.54 -39.89 -8.51
C SER A 370 19.59 -40.88 -7.97
N ARG A 371 20.70 -41.09 -8.69
CA ARG A 371 21.82 -41.95 -8.25
C ARG A 371 22.74 -41.28 -7.23
N GLY A 372 22.50 -40.02 -6.88
CA GLY A 372 23.30 -39.23 -5.95
C GLY A 372 22.47 -38.79 -4.75
N VAL A 373 23.00 -38.97 -3.54
CA VAL A 373 22.38 -38.55 -2.28
C VAL A 373 22.93 -37.18 -1.90
N MET A 374 22.06 -36.19 -1.73
CA MET A 374 22.44 -34.85 -1.24
C MET A 374 22.12 -34.69 0.24
N HIS A 375 23.13 -34.29 1.01
CA HIS A 375 23.03 -33.99 2.44
C HIS A 375 22.92 -32.49 2.69
N LEU A 376 22.27 -32.10 3.79
CA LEU A 376 22.11 -30.70 4.16
C LEU A 376 23.46 -30.00 4.39
N GLU A 377 24.44 -30.74 4.90
CA GLU A 377 25.83 -30.27 5.09
C GLU A 377 26.48 -29.86 3.77
N MET A 378 26.32 -30.67 2.73
CA MET A 378 26.85 -30.36 1.40
C MET A 378 26.23 -29.07 0.85
N LEU A 379 24.91 -28.93 0.99
CA LEU A 379 24.19 -27.70 0.63
C LEU A 379 24.80 -26.49 1.34
N LEU A 380 24.93 -26.53 2.66
CA LEU A 380 25.44 -25.40 3.43
C LEU A 380 26.91 -25.10 3.10
N GLY A 381 27.68 -26.11 2.69
CA GLY A 381 29.03 -25.96 2.16
C GLY A 381 29.16 -25.03 0.95
N HIS A 382 28.10 -24.87 0.13
CA HIS A 382 28.09 -23.92 -0.98
C HIS A 382 27.96 -22.45 -0.54
N PHE A 383 27.67 -22.20 0.74
CA PHE A 383 27.36 -20.89 1.30
C PHE A 383 28.19 -20.58 2.56
N PRO A 384 29.53 -20.47 2.45
CA PRO A 384 30.41 -20.35 3.61
C PRO A 384 30.19 -19.08 4.46
N ASN A 385 29.70 -17.98 3.85
CA ASN A 385 29.45 -16.72 4.56
C ASN A 385 27.97 -16.48 4.89
N VAL A 386 27.15 -17.54 4.91
CA VAL A 386 25.73 -17.41 5.25
C VAL A 386 25.57 -16.93 6.70
N GLU A 387 24.75 -15.91 6.91
CA GLU A 387 24.43 -15.35 8.23
C GLU A 387 23.09 -15.88 8.75
N THR A 388 22.14 -16.17 7.85
CA THR A 388 20.78 -16.59 8.19
C THR A 388 20.31 -17.72 7.28
N VAL A 389 19.86 -18.81 7.87
CA VAL A 389 19.31 -19.99 7.19
C VAL A 389 17.91 -20.28 7.72
N GLU A 390 16.92 -20.31 6.85
CA GLU A 390 15.55 -20.73 7.17
C GLU A 390 15.11 -21.85 6.23
N LEU A 391 14.78 -22.99 6.82
CA LEU A 391 14.42 -24.20 6.11
C LEU A 391 13.05 -24.65 6.61
N SER A 392 12.09 -24.86 5.72
CA SER A 392 10.76 -25.34 6.13
C SER A 392 10.17 -26.35 5.17
N ASP A 393 9.51 -27.36 5.73
CA ASP A 393 8.75 -28.40 5.01
C ASP A 393 9.61 -29.15 3.98
N LEU A 394 10.86 -29.44 4.36
CA LEU A 394 11.80 -30.19 3.54
C LEU A 394 11.43 -31.68 3.51
N ARG A 395 11.53 -32.32 2.35
CA ARG A 395 11.25 -33.76 2.16
C ARG A 395 12.46 -34.52 1.63
N ASP A 396 12.48 -35.82 1.89
CA ASP A 396 13.49 -36.77 1.42
C ASP A 396 14.93 -36.40 1.79
N LEU A 397 15.13 -35.87 3.00
CA LEU A 397 16.46 -35.67 3.57
C LEU A 397 17.07 -37.04 3.90
N ALA A 398 18.07 -37.46 3.12
CA ALA A 398 18.76 -38.72 3.37
C ALA A 398 19.83 -38.54 4.45
N MET A 399 19.92 -39.53 5.34
CA MET A 399 21.04 -39.67 6.28
C MET A 399 22.28 -40.14 5.51
N PRO A 400 23.50 -39.70 5.88
CA PRO A 400 24.73 -40.19 5.27
C PRO A 400 24.81 -41.71 5.38
N ALA A 401 25.16 -42.37 4.27
CA ALA A 401 25.42 -43.80 4.26
C ALA A 401 26.60 -44.12 5.22
N PRO A 402 26.66 -45.32 5.82
CA PRO A 402 27.71 -45.69 6.79
C PRO A 402 29.14 -45.55 6.24
N ASP A 403 29.31 -45.67 4.92
CA ASP A 403 30.61 -45.70 4.23
C ASP A 403 31.07 -44.31 3.75
N TRP A 404 30.39 -43.24 4.17
CA TRP A 404 30.63 -41.87 3.71
C TRP A 404 31.74 -41.16 4.49
N GLU A 405 32.70 -40.54 3.79
CA GLU A 405 33.70 -39.63 4.41
C GLU A 405 33.00 -38.38 4.99
N PRO A 406 33.16 -38.06 6.28
CA PRO A 406 32.48 -36.91 6.89
C PRO A 406 32.94 -35.59 6.23
N TYR A 407 32.05 -34.92 5.52
CA TYR A 407 32.26 -33.58 5.00
C TYR A 407 31.79 -32.57 6.06
N THR A 408 32.73 -31.83 6.65
CA THR A 408 32.42 -30.89 7.73
C THR A 408 32.59 -29.43 7.32
N PRO A 409 31.55 -28.78 6.78
CA PRO A 409 31.66 -27.37 6.44
C PRO A 409 31.78 -26.52 7.70
N GLU A 410 32.63 -25.50 7.64
CA GLU A 410 32.70 -24.46 8.66
C GLU A 410 31.82 -23.27 8.24
N LEU A 411 30.89 -22.89 9.11
CA LEU A 411 29.99 -21.74 8.90
C LEU A 411 30.25 -20.69 9.99
N PRO A 412 31.38 -19.97 9.93
CA PRO A 412 31.81 -19.06 10.99
C PRO A 412 30.90 -17.82 11.14
N PHE A 413 30.10 -17.49 10.12
CA PHE A 413 29.25 -16.31 10.11
C PHE A 413 27.77 -16.60 10.38
N LEU A 414 27.38 -17.88 10.53
CA LEU A 414 25.98 -18.26 10.74
C LEU A 414 25.50 -17.77 12.11
N ARG A 415 24.56 -16.83 12.11
CA ARG A 415 23.98 -16.23 13.33
C ARG A 415 22.59 -16.76 13.64
N SER A 416 21.81 -17.06 12.61
CA SER A 416 20.42 -17.51 12.76
C SER A 416 20.16 -18.75 11.93
N TYR A 417 19.64 -19.79 12.55
CA TYR A 417 19.28 -21.05 11.91
C TYR A 417 17.88 -21.48 12.33
N SER A 418 17.03 -21.77 11.35
CA SER A 418 15.67 -22.25 11.58
C SER A 418 15.38 -23.45 10.68
N ILE A 419 14.91 -24.55 11.27
CA ILE A 419 14.42 -25.70 10.52
C ILE A 419 13.24 -26.36 11.23
N ASN A 420 12.17 -26.70 10.50
CA ASN A 420 11.04 -27.44 11.07
C ASN A 420 11.10 -28.95 10.75
N ASN A 421 10.47 -29.76 11.59
CA ASN A 421 10.20 -31.18 11.33
C ASN A 421 11.43 -32.02 10.94
N THR A 422 12.56 -31.82 11.64
CA THR A 422 13.81 -32.52 11.36
C THR A 422 13.99 -33.79 12.19
N TYR A 423 14.52 -34.82 11.53
CA TYR A 423 14.97 -36.08 12.16
C TYR A 423 16.50 -36.21 12.19
N ALA A 424 17.24 -35.21 11.69
CA ALA A 424 18.70 -35.25 11.57
C ALA A 424 19.35 -34.13 12.40
N ASN A 425 20.51 -34.43 13.01
CA ASN A 425 21.32 -33.46 13.73
C ASN A 425 22.51 -33.02 12.87
N ILE A 426 22.36 -31.89 12.17
CA ILE A 426 23.40 -31.38 11.26
C ILE A 426 24.67 -30.92 11.99
N TRP A 427 24.58 -30.57 13.27
CA TRP A 427 25.72 -30.10 14.07
C TRP A 427 26.66 -31.23 14.48
N ALA A 428 26.30 -32.49 14.19
CA ALA A 428 27.26 -33.58 14.23
C ALA A 428 28.42 -33.34 13.24
N ASN A 429 28.12 -32.68 12.13
CA ASN A 429 29.02 -32.56 10.98
C ASN A 429 29.27 -31.09 10.56
N ILE A 430 28.65 -30.08 11.17
CA ILE A 430 28.87 -28.67 10.80
C ILE A 430 29.37 -27.88 12.00
N SER A 431 30.39 -27.04 11.81
CA SER A 431 30.87 -26.11 12.84
C SER A 431 30.19 -24.74 12.69
N THR A 432 29.53 -24.26 13.75
CA THR A 432 28.78 -22.98 13.75
C THR A 432 29.13 -22.09 14.95
N PRO A 433 30.35 -21.53 15.05
CA PRO A 433 30.84 -20.86 16.25
C PRO A 433 30.13 -19.52 16.58
N ALA A 434 29.50 -18.87 15.61
CA ALA A 434 28.84 -17.56 15.80
C ALA A 434 27.31 -17.64 15.99
N LEU A 435 26.75 -18.84 16.17
CA LEU A 435 25.30 -19.05 16.24
C LEU A 435 24.71 -18.35 17.47
N ARG A 436 23.62 -17.60 17.25
CA ARG A 436 22.89 -16.85 18.28
C ARG A 436 21.43 -17.23 18.36
N ASP A 437 20.79 -17.45 17.21
CA ASP A 437 19.37 -17.75 17.13
C ASP A 437 19.16 -19.14 16.54
N THR A 438 18.54 -20.03 17.32
CA THR A 438 18.28 -21.40 16.90
C THR A 438 16.79 -21.70 17.04
N SER A 439 16.15 -22.08 15.93
CA SER A 439 14.71 -22.34 15.87
C SER A 439 14.44 -23.73 15.28
N LEU A 440 13.93 -24.63 16.11
CA LEU A 440 13.72 -26.05 15.85
C LEU A 440 12.28 -26.46 16.21
N PRO A 441 11.26 -25.85 15.59
CA PRO A 441 9.87 -26.24 15.84
C PRO A 441 9.61 -27.69 15.40
N SER A 442 8.83 -28.40 16.21
CA SER A 442 8.43 -29.80 16.03
C SER A 442 9.62 -30.76 15.95
N HIS A 443 10.74 -30.42 16.59
CA HIS A 443 11.94 -31.26 16.62
C HIS A 443 11.66 -32.60 17.30
N ARG A 444 12.14 -33.70 16.70
CA ARG A 444 11.84 -35.08 17.16
C ARG A 444 13.02 -35.77 17.85
N LEU A 445 14.23 -35.20 17.84
CA LEU A 445 15.37 -35.84 18.50
C LEU A 445 15.29 -35.60 20.01
N SER A 446 15.01 -36.68 20.74
CA SER A 446 15.13 -36.74 22.19
C SER A 446 16.34 -37.63 22.53
N PRO A 447 17.21 -37.25 23.48
CA PRO A 447 17.13 -36.08 24.36
C PRO A 447 17.75 -34.80 23.75
N LEU A 448 17.17 -33.62 24.04
CA LEU A 448 17.68 -32.30 23.62
C LEU A 448 19.08 -32.01 24.21
N SER A 449 19.36 -32.55 25.39
CA SER A 449 20.69 -32.46 26.01
C SER A 449 21.79 -33.08 25.13
N ARG A 450 21.52 -34.23 24.50
CA ARG A 450 22.46 -34.86 23.54
C ARG A 450 22.60 -34.05 22.27
N PHE A 451 21.51 -33.45 21.81
CA PHE A 451 21.52 -32.59 20.64
C PHE A 451 22.45 -31.38 20.83
N LEU A 452 22.36 -30.69 21.98
CA LEU A 452 23.19 -29.53 22.30
C LEU A 452 24.67 -29.87 22.53
N GLN A 453 24.98 -31.10 22.97
CA GLN A 453 26.35 -31.58 23.20
C GLN A 453 27.11 -31.96 21.92
N THR A 454 26.53 -31.72 20.75
CA THR A 454 27.23 -32.00 19.49
C THR A 454 28.47 -31.13 19.30
N PRO A 455 29.59 -31.69 18.80
CA PRO A 455 30.85 -30.97 18.65
C PRO A 455 30.72 -29.66 17.88
N GLY A 456 29.91 -29.64 16.82
CA GLY A 456 29.70 -28.48 15.96
C GLY A 456 29.03 -27.27 16.63
N LEU A 457 28.27 -27.52 17.71
CA LEU A 457 27.58 -26.48 18.48
C LEU A 457 28.37 -26.04 19.72
N ALA A 458 29.36 -26.82 20.16
CA ALA A 458 30.07 -26.64 21.43
C ALA A 458 30.60 -25.20 21.62
N SER A 459 31.15 -24.60 20.57
CA SER A 459 31.69 -23.23 20.61
C SER A 459 30.62 -22.14 20.73
N ALA A 460 29.39 -22.41 20.27
CA ALA A 460 28.29 -21.44 20.24
C ALA A 460 27.32 -21.53 21.42
N LEU A 461 27.35 -22.59 22.23
CA LEU A 461 26.44 -22.77 23.37
C LEU A 461 26.42 -21.55 24.32
N SER A 462 27.58 -20.93 24.53
CA SER A 462 27.71 -19.73 25.38
C SER A 462 27.20 -18.43 24.73
N SER A 463 26.95 -18.41 23.42
CA SER A 463 26.51 -17.24 22.65
C SER A 463 25.06 -17.28 22.18
N ILE A 464 24.38 -18.42 22.30
CA ILE A 464 22.96 -18.58 21.91
C ILE A 464 22.07 -17.69 22.79
N ARG A 465 21.29 -16.82 22.16
CA ARG A 465 20.35 -15.87 22.78
C ARG A 465 18.90 -16.28 22.59
N VAL A 466 18.57 -16.91 21.46
CA VAL A 466 17.21 -17.32 21.11
C VAL A 466 17.17 -18.83 20.90
N LEU A 467 16.25 -19.49 21.59
CA LEU A 467 15.93 -20.89 21.37
C LEU A 467 14.42 -21.06 21.19
N ASP A 468 14.00 -21.55 20.02
CA ASP A 468 12.65 -22.02 19.75
C ASP A 468 12.66 -23.55 19.59
N ILE A 469 11.96 -24.25 20.46
CA ILE A 469 11.78 -25.71 20.42
C ILE A 469 10.29 -26.06 20.57
N SER A 470 9.42 -25.18 20.07
CA SER A 470 7.97 -25.37 20.08
C SER A 470 7.55 -26.73 19.51
N GLU A 471 6.50 -27.33 20.08
CA GLU A 471 5.94 -28.63 19.68
C GLU A 471 6.93 -29.80 19.71
N SER A 472 8.00 -29.70 20.51
CA SER A 472 8.94 -30.79 20.74
C SER A 472 8.44 -31.74 21.85
N PRO A 473 8.77 -33.04 21.81
CA PRO A 473 8.39 -34.02 22.84
C PRO A 473 9.31 -33.99 24.07
N ALA A 474 9.98 -32.86 24.34
CA ALA A 474 10.95 -32.75 25.43
C ALA A 474 10.26 -32.83 26.81
N THR A 475 10.87 -33.55 27.75
CA THR A 475 10.40 -33.65 29.14
C THR A 475 10.99 -32.52 30.00
N ASP A 476 10.33 -32.21 31.12
CA ASP A 476 10.79 -31.17 32.06
C ASP A 476 12.27 -31.32 32.46
N GLN A 477 12.70 -32.55 32.78
CA GLN A 477 14.07 -32.82 33.24
C GLN A 477 15.11 -32.70 32.12
N ASP A 478 14.81 -33.21 30.92
CA ASP A 478 15.74 -33.11 29.79
C ASP A 478 15.90 -31.65 29.36
N LEU A 479 14.79 -30.91 29.31
CA LEU A 479 14.82 -29.50 28.94
C LEU A 479 15.59 -28.66 29.96
N LEU A 480 15.38 -28.84 31.26
CA LEU A 480 16.13 -28.10 32.29
C LEU A 480 17.64 -28.40 32.23
N LYS A 481 18.03 -29.67 31.99
CA LYS A 481 19.44 -30.05 31.80
C LYS A 481 20.05 -29.39 30.54
N ALA A 482 19.31 -29.37 29.44
CA ALA A 482 19.71 -28.72 28.20
C ALA A 482 19.88 -27.21 28.38
N LEU A 483 18.92 -26.54 29.01
CA LEU A 483 18.92 -25.09 29.25
C LEU A 483 20.06 -24.64 30.19
N ALA A 484 20.52 -25.50 31.10
CA ALA A 484 21.67 -25.20 31.95
C ALA A 484 22.96 -24.95 31.15
N CYS A 485 23.05 -25.48 29.92
CA CYS A 485 24.19 -25.28 29.01
C CYS A 485 24.11 -23.96 28.21
N LEU A 486 23.05 -23.16 28.37
CA LEU A 486 22.76 -21.96 27.58
C LEU A 486 22.69 -20.69 28.45
N PRO A 487 23.81 -20.24 29.05
CA PRO A 487 23.80 -19.15 30.03
C PRO A 487 23.44 -17.77 29.44
N ALA A 488 23.58 -17.59 28.12
CA ALA A 488 23.31 -16.34 27.43
C ALA A 488 21.89 -16.21 26.87
N LEU A 489 21.01 -17.19 27.11
CA LEU A 489 19.66 -17.20 26.54
C LEU A 489 18.82 -16.04 27.08
N GLU A 490 18.26 -15.25 26.17
CA GLU A 490 17.42 -14.08 26.44
C GLU A 490 15.94 -14.37 26.11
N PHE A 491 15.68 -15.23 25.11
CA PHE A 491 14.35 -15.65 24.68
C PHE A 491 14.23 -17.17 24.52
N LEU A 492 13.19 -17.75 25.12
CA LEU A 492 12.84 -19.16 25.03
C LEU A 492 11.40 -19.34 24.55
N ASN A 493 11.20 -20.11 23.48
CA ASN A 493 9.90 -20.55 23.01
C ASN A 493 9.72 -22.07 23.17
N VAL A 494 8.80 -22.46 24.06
CA VAL A 494 8.44 -23.86 24.38
C VAL A 494 6.94 -24.11 24.17
N THR A 495 6.36 -23.39 23.21
CA THR A 495 4.93 -23.48 22.88
C THR A 495 4.54 -24.92 22.55
N GLY A 496 3.49 -25.46 23.17
CA GLY A 496 2.96 -26.80 22.85
C GLY A 496 3.88 -27.98 23.17
N CYS A 497 4.86 -27.80 24.06
CA CYS A 497 5.64 -28.91 24.62
C CYS A 497 4.83 -29.59 25.75
N PRO A 498 5.06 -30.86 26.09
CA PRO A 498 4.35 -31.54 27.18
C PRO A 498 4.93 -31.17 28.56
N LEU A 499 4.99 -29.88 28.88
CA LEU A 499 5.64 -29.36 30.09
C LEU A 499 4.66 -29.20 31.26
N SER A 500 5.15 -29.37 32.48
CA SER A 500 4.37 -29.19 33.71
C SER A 500 4.83 -27.99 34.53
N ASN A 501 4.17 -27.75 35.67
CA ASN A 501 4.60 -26.75 36.64
C ASN A 501 6.05 -26.97 37.12
N THR A 502 6.57 -28.20 37.11
CA THR A 502 7.95 -28.49 37.55
C THR A 502 8.99 -27.82 36.67
N PHE A 503 8.71 -27.66 35.37
CA PHE A 503 9.57 -26.92 34.45
C PHE A 503 9.67 -25.44 34.84
N ILE A 504 8.54 -24.78 35.10
CA ILE A 504 8.52 -23.36 35.48
C ILE A 504 9.22 -23.15 36.82
N GLU A 505 8.99 -24.03 37.80
CA GLU A 505 9.69 -24.01 39.08
C GLU A 505 11.21 -24.18 38.92
N GLY A 506 11.67 -24.97 37.95
CA GLY A 506 13.09 -25.11 37.64
C GLY A 506 13.76 -23.83 37.11
N LEU A 507 12.98 -22.87 36.59
CA LEU A 507 13.48 -21.57 36.12
C LEU A 507 13.47 -20.48 37.21
N VAL A 508 12.80 -20.74 38.34
CA VAL A 508 12.70 -19.81 39.47
C VAL A 508 14.07 -19.71 40.15
N ARG A 509 14.47 -18.47 40.50
CA ARG A 509 15.71 -18.26 41.26
C ARG A 509 15.58 -18.92 42.64
N LYS A 510 16.38 -19.95 42.93
CA LYS A 510 16.50 -20.52 44.28
C LYS A 510 17.30 -19.59 45.18
N THR A 511 16.78 -19.25 46.36
CA THR A 511 17.44 -18.42 47.36
C THR A 511 18.57 -19.21 48.03
N GLY A 512 19.83 -18.88 47.75
CA GLY A 512 20.98 -19.45 48.47
C GLY A 512 22.20 -19.71 47.60
N ASP A 513 22.02 -20.08 46.32
CA ASP A 513 23.14 -20.52 45.48
C ASP A 513 23.18 -19.79 44.13
N LYS A 514 24.15 -18.87 43.99
CA LYS A 514 24.39 -18.11 42.74
C LYS A 514 24.80 -19.02 41.57
N LYS A 515 25.19 -20.27 41.83
CA LYS A 515 25.72 -21.22 40.83
C LYS A 515 24.66 -22.10 40.14
N GLU A 516 23.43 -22.18 40.64
CA GLU A 516 22.40 -23.09 40.10
C GLU A 516 21.29 -22.42 39.28
N THR A 517 21.30 -21.10 39.09
CA THR A 517 20.20 -20.43 38.37
C THR A 517 20.23 -20.76 36.88
N VAL A 518 19.23 -21.53 36.44
CA VAL A 518 19.02 -21.86 35.03
C VAL A 518 18.53 -20.61 34.29
N LEU A 519 19.19 -20.30 33.16
CA LEU A 519 18.92 -19.12 32.30
C LEU A 519 19.00 -17.77 33.04
N PRO A 520 20.20 -17.33 33.47
CA PRO A 520 20.36 -16.08 34.20
C PRO A 520 20.02 -14.84 33.37
N LYS A 521 20.07 -14.90 32.03
CA LYS A 521 19.77 -13.75 31.14
C LYS A 521 18.35 -13.73 30.56
N LEU A 522 17.47 -14.65 30.96
CA LEU A 522 16.12 -14.76 30.40
C LEU A 522 15.30 -13.49 30.62
N THR A 523 14.82 -12.90 29.52
CA THR A 523 13.95 -11.69 29.50
C THR A 523 12.59 -11.97 28.86
N ALA A 524 12.50 -12.99 28.01
CA ALA A 524 11.32 -13.29 27.23
C ALA A 524 11.01 -14.79 27.20
N LEU A 525 9.75 -15.17 27.42
CA LEU A 525 9.31 -16.56 27.50
C LEU A 525 7.97 -16.78 26.79
N SER A 526 7.88 -17.78 25.92
CA SER A 526 6.61 -18.27 25.36
C SER A 526 6.33 -19.69 25.84
N ILE A 527 5.23 -19.83 26.60
CA ILE A 527 4.71 -21.11 27.11
C ILE A 527 3.31 -21.40 26.57
N ALA A 528 2.92 -20.79 25.45
CA ALA A 528 1.61 -20.97 24.85
C ALA A 528 1.26 -22.46 24.62
N ARG A 529 -0.03 -22.82 24.68
CA ARG A 529 -0.53 -24.21 24.55
C ARG A 529 0.06 -25.23 25.55
N ASN A 530 0.61 -24.79 26.68
CA ASN A 530 0.97 -25.68 27.77
C ASN A 530 -0.18 -25.72 28.78
N ASP A 531 -1.11 -26.66 28.59
CA ASP A 531 -2.36 -26.71 29.38
C ASP A 531 -2.13 -27.12 30.83
N GLN A 532 -1.00 -27.76 31.16
CA GLN A 532 -0.69 -28.25 32.52
C GLN A 532 -0.07 -27.17 33.43
N ILE A 533 0.26 -26.00 32.88
CA ILE A 533 0.91 -24.92 33.62
C ILE A 533 -0.15 -24.02 34.28
N THR A 534 -0.04 -23.83 35.59
CA THR A 534 -0.93 -22.97 36.38
C THR A 534 -0.32 -21.60 36.63
N GLY A 535 -1.14 -20.63 37.05
CA GLY A 535 -0.69 -19.25 37.27
C GLY A 535 0.32 -19.08 38.43
N GLY A 536 0.26 -19.93 39.45
CA GLY A 536 1.10 -19.82 40.66
C GLY A 536 2.61 -19.89 40.38
N PRO A 537 3.11 -20.94 39.70
CA PRO A 537 4.51 -21.04 39.29
C PRO A 537 4.98 -19.89 38.39
N VAL A 538 4.15 -19.46 37.44
CA VAL A 538 4.48 -18.34 36.53
C VAL A 538 4.64 -17.03 37.32
N LEU A 539 3.78 -16.78 38.31
CA LEU A 539 3.88 -15.62 39.18
C LEU A 539 5.13 -15.67 40.05
N ARG A 540 5.48 -16.85 40.61
CA ARG A 540 6.73 -17.05 41.37
C ARG A 540 7.97 -16.77 40.52
N LEU A 541 7.99 -17.23 39.26
CA LEU A 541 9.08 -16.95 38.32
C LEU A 541 9.27 -15.44 38.12
N VAL A 542 8.20 -14.72 37.80
CA VAL A 542 8.26 -13.25 37.61
C VAL A 542 8.71 -12.53 38.88
N ARG A 543 8.18 -12.93 40.05
CA ARG A 543 8.55 -12.36 41.36
C ARG A 543 10.02 -12.58 41.70
N SER A 544 10.54 -13.78 41.45
CA SER A 544 11.93 -14.13 41.76
C SER A 544 12.98 -13.29 41.01
N ARG A 545 12.57 -12.62 39.93
CA ARG A 545 13.40 -11.73 39.09
C ARG A 545 13.02 -10.25 39.24
N TYR A 546 12.13 -9.91 40.17
CA TYR A 546 11.72 -8.53 40.43
C TYR A 546 12.55 -7.95 41.59
N PRO A 547 13.20 -6.78 41.43
CA PRO A 547 13.98 -6.16 42.51
C PRO A 547 13.08 -5.81 43.70
N GLY A 548 13.45 -6.27 44.90
CA GLY A 548 12.84 -5.83 46.17
C GLY A 548 11.85 -6.79 46.87
N GLU A 549 11.52 -7.96 46.31
CA GLU A 549 10.57 -8.91 46.95
C GLU A 549 11.20 -10.14 47.61
N ASN A 550 12.50 -10.42 47.41
CA ASN A 550 13.19 -11.55 48.06
C ASN A 550 13.77 -11.17 49.44
N ALA A 551 12.96 -10.50 50.26
CA ALA A 551 13.22 -10.34 51.69
C ALA A 551 11.92 -10.64 52.46
N GLY A 552 11.68 -11.94 52.71
CA GLY A 552 10.75 -12.40 53.74
C GLY A 552 9.40 -12.91 53.24
N LYS A 553 9.28 -14.24 53.19
CA LYS A 553 8.26 -15.05 53.90
C LYS A 553 8.27 -16.48 53.34
N ALA A 554 9.03 -17.35 53.99
CA ALA A 554 8.78 -18.78 53.97
C ALA A 554 8.05 -19.13 55.28
N GLY A 555 6.99 -19.94 55.19
CA GLY A 555 6.43 -20.69 56.31
C GLY A 555 5.30 -19.99 57.07
N GLY A 556 4.07 -20.36 56.74
CA GLY A 556 2.88 -20.12 57.57
C GLY A 556 1.99 -21.36 57.52
N SER A 557 2.38 -22.39 58.27
CA SER A 557 1.56 -23.56 58.56
C SER A 557 0.29 -23.15 59.30
N GLN A 558 -0.85 -23.68 58.86
CA GLN A 558 -2.11 -23.62 59.59
C GLN A 558 -1.93 -24.26 60.97
N GLN A 559 -2.20 -23.52 62.04
CA GLN A 559 -2.72 -24.08 63.28
C GLN A 559 -3.69 -23.08 63.94
N ALA A 560 -4.80 -23.63 64.40
CA ALA A 560 -5.95 -22.92 64.89
C ALA A 560 -5.78 -22.43 66.35
N LYS A 561 -6.42 -21.28 66.62
CA LYS A 561 -6.99 -20.78 67.89
C LYS A 561 -6.21 -21.03 69.20
N SER A 562 -5.81 -19.94 69.87
CA SER A 562 -6.44 -19.49 71.12
C SER A 562 -5.94 -18.10 71.54
N MET A 563 -6.77 -17.39 72.33
CA MET A 563 -6.56 -16.04 72.83
C MET A 563 -5.47 -15.95 73.92
N GLY A 564 -4.78 -14.80 74.00
CA GLY A 564 -3.97 -14.44 75.16
C GLY A 564 -3.28 -13.09 75.00
N SER A 565 -3.66 -12.13 75.84
CA SER A 565 -3.26 -10.73 75.86
C SER A 565 -1.89 -10.48 76.54
N ALA A 566 -1.27 -9.36 76.13
CA ALA A 566 -0.37 -8.48 76.88
C ALA A 566 0.98 -9.01 77.43
N PHE A 567 2.09 -8.44 76.95
CA PHE A 567 2.95 -7.47 77.68
C PHE A 567 4.28 -7.23 76.92
N LYS A 568 4.65 -5.94 76.75
CA LYS A 568 6.05 -5.45 76.51
C LYS A 568 6.87 -5.60 77.82
N PRO A 569 8.18 -5.23 77.96
CA PRO A 569 9.14 -4.52 77.08
C PRO A 569 10.59 -5.14 77.07
N ALA A 570 11.46 -4.91 76.07
CA ALA A 570 12.45 -3.82 75.82
C ALA A 570 13.78 -3.83 76.60
N LYS A 571 14.80 -3.20 75.97
CA LYS A 571 16.19 -2.86 76.38
C LYS A 571 17.24 -3.93 76.02
N SER A 572 18.50 -3.64 75.66
CA SER A 572 19.36 -2.44 75.69
C SER A 572 20.63 -2.77 74.88
N VAL A 573 21.18 -1.91 73.99
CA VAL A 573 22.19 -0.86 74.24
C VAL A 573 23.66 -1.36 74.20
N PHE A 574 24.38 -0.84 73.19
CA PHE A 574 25.80 -0.45 73.11
C PHE A 574 26.94 -1.47 72.99
N GLY A 575 27.90 -1.12 72.12
CA GLY A 575 29.28 -1.62 72.13
C GLY A 575 30.07 -1.21 70.89
N ARG A 576 31.09 -0.35 71.06
CA ARG A 576 31.83 0.43 70.05
C ARG A 576 33.16 -0.30 69.64
N PRO A 577 34.11 0.29 68.88
CA PRO A 577 34.79 -0.33 67.74
C PRO A 577 36.32 -0.46 67.97
N THR A 578 37.09 -0.78 66.93
CA THR A 578 38.55 -0.56 66.66
C THR A 578 39.04 -1.73 65.80
N THR A 579 40.03 -1.69 64.90
CA THR A 579 41.11 -0.76 64.49
C THR A 579 41.60 -1.19 63.09
N ARG A 580 42.52 -0.41 62.51
CA ARG A 580 42.91 -0.40 61.08
C ARG A 580 44.34 -0.94 60.87
N ALA A 581 44.57 -1.50 59.67
CA ALA A 581 45.82 -1.67 58.88
C ALA A 581 46.68 -2.93 59.11
N PRO A 582 47.58 -3.34 58.17
CA PRO A 582 47.87 -2.84 56.80
C PRO A 582 47.89 -3.95 55.70
N ALA A 583 48.07 -3.55 54.43
CA ALA A 583 48.25 -4.41 53.26
C ALA A 583 49.71 -4.85 53.04
N PRO A 584 49.94 -5.93 52.26
CA PRO A 584 51.08 -5.98 51.35
C PRO A 584 50.69 -6.34 49.90
N THR A 585 51.49 -5.79 48.98
CA THR A 585 51.52 -5.91 47.51
C THR A 585 52.20 -7.22 47.03
N PRO A 586 52.22 -7.53 45.71
CA PRO A 586 51.83 -8.83 45.18
C PRO A 586 53.00 -9.72 44.72
N THR A 587 52.75 -11.02 44.58
CA THR A 587 53.54 -11.92 43.73
C THR A 587 52.63 -12.86 42.91
N PRO A 588 53.03 -13.23 41.68
CA PRO A 588 52.14 -13.79 40.67
C PRO A 588 52.07 -15.32 40.79
N SER A 589 50.86 -15.86 40.82
CA SER A 589 50.63 -17.29 40.60
C SER A 589 49.48 -17.48 39.62
N SER A 590 49.81 -18.11 38.51
CA SER A 590 48.95 -18.63 37.46
C SER A 590 47.75 -19.41 38.01
N ALA A 591 46.55 -19.01 37.62
CA ALA A 591 45.32 -19.77 37.81
C ALA A 591 44.45 -19.69 36.54
N PRO A 592 43.72 -20.75 36.18
CA PRO A 592 42.93 -20.88 34.94
C PRO A 592 41.73 -19.89 34.90
N PRO A 593 41.11 -19.64 33.73
CA PRO A 593 40.20 -18.52 33.53
C PRO A 593 39.03 -18.55 34.51
N LYS A 594 38.84 -17.42 35.21
CA LYS A 594 37.77 -17.22 36.20
C LYS A 594 36.41 -17.39 35.53
N THR A 595 35.63 -18.28 36.12
CA THR A 595 34.19 -18.46 35.93
C THR A 595 33.44 -17.13 36.01
N SER A 596 32.61 -16.88 35.00
CA SER A 596 31.72 -15.72 34.87
C SER A 596 30.89 -15.52 36.14
N GLN A 597 31.11 -14.39 36.84
CA GLN A 597 30.29 -14.00 37.98
C GLN A 597 28.88 -13.64 37.49
N VAL A 598 27.85 -14.28 38.07
CA VAL A 598 26.43 -13.99 37.81
C VAL A 598 26.11 -12.59 38.38
N PRO A 599 25.45 -11.69 37.62
CA PRO A 599 25.05 -10.36 38.11
C PRO A 599 24.21 -10.45 39.40
N GLU A 600 24.36 -9.48 40.32
CA GLU A 600 23.62 -9.46 41.60
C GLU A 600 22.08 -9.42 41.40
N ASP A 601 21.65 -8.74 40.33
CA ASP A 601 20.26 -8.65 39.90
C ASP A 601 20.03 -9.40 38.58
N LEU A 602 19.09 -10.35 38.59
CA LEU A 602 18.62 -11.01 37.37
C LEU A 602 17.78 -10.02 36.54
N PRO A 603 17.84 -10.07 35.20
CA PRO A 603 16.99 -9.26 34.35
C PRO A 603 15.51 -9.63 34.56
N ARG A 604 14.64 -8.61 34.48
CA ARG A 604 13.19 -8.78 34.58
C ARG A 604 12.66 -9.48 33.33
N ILE A 605 11.61 -10.29 33.52
CA ILE A 605 10.83 -10.80 32.40
C ILE A 605 9.99 -9.63 31.86
N THR A 606 10.30 -9.19 30.64
CA THR A 606 9.62 -8.08 29.97
C THR A 606 8.59 -8.55 28.96
N TRP A 607 8.70 -9.78 28.47
CA TRP A 607 7.82 -10.32 27.45
C TRP A 607 7.39 -11.75 27.81
N LEU A 608 6.09 -12.00 27.93
CA LEU A 608 5.53 -13.29 28.31
C LEU A 608 4.34 -13.64 27.42
N ASN A 609 4.36 -14.82 26.82
CA ASN A 609 3.23 -15.35 26.06
C ASN A 609 2.65 -16.60 26.73
N ILE A 610 1.38 -16.50 27.11
CA ILE A 610 0.54 -17.52 27.76
C ILE A 610 -0.75 -17.79 26.98
N ASP A 611 -0.72 -17.58 25.65
CA ASP A 611 -1.86 -17.90 24.78
C ASP A 611 -2.27 -19.37 24.94
N HIS A 612 -3.58 -19.62 25.06
CA HIS A 612 -4.12 -20.97 25.24
C HIS A 612 -3.55 -21.74 26.44
N CYS A 613 -3.22 -21.06 27.54
CA CYS A 613 -2.94 -21.69 28.83
C CYS A 613 -4.20 -21.61 29.72
N ASN A 614 -5.08 -22.61 29.61
CA ASN A 614 -6.42 -22.55 30.21
C ASN A 614 -6.43 -22.59 31.75
N LEU A 615 -5.38 -23.13 32.38
CA LEU A 615 -5.26 -23.23 33.85
C LEU A 615 -4.65 -21.97 34.50
N ILE A 616 -4.37 -20.91 33.73
CA ILE A 616 -3.91 -19.64 34.28
C ILE A 616 -5.12 -18.73 34.50
N GLU A 617 -5.48 -18.54 35.78
CA GLU A 617 -6.63 -17.74 36.17
C GLU A 617 -6.51 -16.27 35.74
N PRO A 618 -7.61 -15.61 35.33
CA PRO A 618 -7.62 -14.19 34.95
C PRO A 618 -7.07 -13.25 36.03
N SER A 619 -7.29 -13.58 37.30
CA SER A 619 -6.76 -12.87 38.46
C SER A 619 -5.22 -12.78 38.41
N VAL A 620 -4.55 -13.88 38.07
CA VAL A 620 -3.09 -13.95 37.94
C VAL A 620 -2.60 -13.14 36.74
N ILE A 621 -3.34 -13.13 35.63
CA ILE A 621 -2.99 -12.36 34.43
C ILE A 621 -2.93 -10.86 34.75
N SER A 622 -3.87 -10.33 35.54
CA SER A 622 -3.83 -8.94 36.00
C SER A 622 -2.55 -8.63 36.78
N HIS A 623 -2.16 -9.49 37.72
CA HIS A 623 -0.91 -9.34 38.48
C HIS A 623 0.35 -9.46 37.60
N LEU A 624 0.32 -10.29 36.56
CA LEU A 624 1.43 -10.39 35.61
C LEU A 624 1.59 -9.11 34.80
N ARG A 625 0.49 -8.48 34.36
CA ARG A 625 0.50 -7.24 33.59
C ARG A 625 1.04 -6.03 34.36
N GLU A 626 0.97 -6.05 35.69
CA GLU A 626 1.59 -5.01 36.54
C GLU A 626 3.12 -5.05 36.51
N ARG A 627 3.72 -6.23 36.25
CA ARG A 627 5.15 -6.48 36.45
C ARG A 627 5.90 -6.87 35.18
N VAL A 628 5.18 -7.37 34.18
CA VAL A 628 5.68 -7.75 32.87
C VAL A 628 5.16 -6.77 31.83
N ARG A 629 6.09 -6.18 31.08
CA ARG A 629 5.80 -5.14 30.10
C ARG A 629 4.83 -5.61 29.00
N PHE A 630 4.98 -6.84 28.52
CA PHE A 630 4.10 -7.43 27.51
C PHE A 630 3.61 -8.81 27.95
N VAL A 631 2.30 -8.98 28.09
CA VAL A 631 1.65 -10.27 28.39
C VAL A 631 0.60 -10.57 27.33
N SER A 632 0.80 -11.65 26.57
CA SER A 632 -0.21 -12.17 25.61
C SER A 632 -1.00 -13.31 26.23
N ASN A 633 -2.33 -13.24 26.18
CA ASN A 633 -3.26 -14.23 26.72
C ASN A 633 -4.47 -14.45 25.80
N ALA A 634 -4.24 -14.64 24.50
CA ALA A 634 -5.31 -14.82 23.52
C ALA A 634 -5.85 -16.27 23.52
N PHE A 635 -7.17 -16.41 23.35
CA PHE A 635 -7.90 -17.69 23.31
C PHE A 635 -8.63 -17.93 21.96
N GLY A 636 -8.21 -17.26 20.89
CA GLY A 636 -8.86 -17.37 19.57
C GLY A 636 -8.58 -18.70 18.85
N GLN A 637 -9.45 -19.16 17.96
CA GLN A 637 -9.30 -20.46 17.27
C GLN A 637 -7.97 -20.66 16.50
N GLN A 638 -7.28 -19.58 16.13
CA GLN A 638 -6.03 -19.63 15.38
C GLN A 638 -4.92 -18.84 16.08
N ILE A 639 -3.82 -19.54 16.40
CA ILE A 639 -2.65 -18.95 17.04
C ILE A 639 -1.81 -18.20 16.00
N ASN A 640 -1.41 -16.98 16.35
CA ASN A 640 -0.51 -16.19 15.53
C ASN A 640 0.95 -16.67 15.73
N LYS A 641 1.54 -17.27 14.68
CA LYS A 641 2.91 -17.82 14.72
C LYS A 641 3.98 -16.77 15.05
N ASP A 642 3.86 -15.54 14.55
CA ASP A 642 4.81 -14.47 14.86
C ASP A 642 4.73 -14.04 16.32
N ARG A 643 3.53 -14.11 16.92
CA ARG A 643 3.32 -13.78 18.32
C ARG A 643 3.97 -14.81 19.24
N ILE A 644 3.81 -16.11 19.00
CA ILE A 644 4.48 -17.15 19.80
C ILE A 644 6.01 -17.14 19.64
N ARG A 645 6.50 -16.75 18.46
CA ARG A 645 7.94 -16.67 18.18
C ARG A 645 8.57 -15.35 18.59
N GLY A 646 7.79 -14.39 19.09
CA GLY A 646 8.29 -13.05 19.40
C GLY A 646 8.94 -12.38 18.18
N LYS A 647 8.33 -12.51 17.00
CA LYS A 647 8.82 -11.97 15.71
C LYS A 647 7.87 -10.88 15.18
N GLY A 648 8.31 -10.18 14.13
CA GLY A 648 7.52 -9.17 13.44
C GLY A 648 7.08 -8.03 14.36
N LYS A 649 5.77 -7.75 14.41
CA LYS A 649 5.19 -6.72 15.31
C LYS A 649 5.22 -7.09 16.79
N TRP A 650 5.52 -8.34 17.12
CA TRP A 650 5.57 -8.88 18.49
C TRP A 650 6.99 -9.11 18.99
N ARG A 651 7.98 -8.45 18.38
CA ARG A 651 9.40 -8.62 18.72
C ARG A 651 9.68 -8.44 20.21
N TRP A 652 10.29 -9.47 20.80
CA TRP A 652 10.59 -9.53 22.23
C TRP A 652 11.74 -8.59 22.63
N ASP A 653 12.63 -8.26 21.69
CA ASP A 653 13.89 -7.51 21.89
C ASP A 653 13.76 -6.00 21.60
N MET A 654 12.55 -5.45 21.51
CA MET A 654 12.36 -4.04 21.18
C MET A 654 12.55 -3.08 22.38
N SER A 655 13.49 -2.15 22.22
CA SER A 655 13.73 -1.00 23.11
C SER A 655 13.00 0.27 22.62
N GLY A 656 11.69 0.38 22.82
CA GLY A 656 10.94 1.63 22.55
C GLY A 656 9.60 1.68 23.28
N GLU A 657 9.17 2.84 23.79
CA GLU A 657 7.96 3.02 24.64
C GLU A 657 6.66 2.50 23.99
N MET A 658 5.83 1.80 24.78
CA MET A 658 4.51 1.38 24.34
C MET A 658 3.53 2.56 24.41
N GLY A 659 2.80 2.82 23.33
CA GLY A 659 1.63 3.71 23.41
C GLY A 659 0.56 3.10 24.32
N ALA A 660 -0.16 3.95 25.06
CA ALA A 660 -1.22 3.54 25.98
C ALA A 660 -2.28 2.64 25.30
N CYS A 661 -2.64 1.55 25.96
CA CYS A 661 -3.64 0.58 25.50
C CYS A 661 -5.02 1.27 25.38
N LYS A 662 -5.69 1.18 24.22
CA LYS A 662 -6.98 1.86 23.97
C LYS A 662 -8.22 0.99 24.20
N SER A 663 -8.14 -0.34 24.34
CA SER A 663 -9.30 -1.18 24.72
C SER A 663 -8.92 -2.62 25.14
N GLU A 664 -9.88 -3.36 25.74
CA GLU A 664 -9.75 -4.78 26.10
C GLU A 664 -9.74 -5.75 24.91
N LYS A 665 -10.19 -5.30 23.71
CA LYS A 665 -10.32 -6.13 22.50
C LYS A 665 -9.22 -5.87 21.46
N GLU A 666 -8.41 -4.84 21.65
CA GLU A 666 -7.23 -4.57 20.82
C GLU A 666 -5.95 -4.71 21.66
N PRO A 667 -4.97 -5.53 21.24
CA PRO A 667 -3.70 -5.62 21.94
C PRO A 667 -2.98 -4.27 21.89
N CYS A 668 -2.34 -3.90 23.00
CA CYS A 668 -1.57 -2.66 23.15
C CYS A 668 -0.67 -2.44 21.92
N GLY A 669 -0.96 -1.37 21.18
CA GLY A 669 -0.34 -1.11 19.89
C GLY A 669 1.14 -0.81 20.04
N VAL A 670 1.97 -1.75 19.61
CA VAL A 670 3.40 -1.52 19.36
C VAL A 670 3.50 -0.61 18.13
N ARG A 671 3.65 0.71 18.33
CA ARG A 671 3.91 1.63 17.22
C ARG A 671 5.34 1.40 16.70
N LYS A 672 5.48 1.27 15.38
CA LYS A 672 6.76 1.27 14.68
C LYS A 672 7.53 2.57 14.97
N VAL A 673 8.82 2.47 15.22
CA VAL A 673 9.74 3.62 15.01
C VAL A 673 9.72 3.93 13.51
N PRO A 674 9.48 5.18 13.07
CA PRO A 674 9.59 5.54 11.66
C PRO A 674 11.02 5.26 11.16
N GLY A 675 11.17 4.48 10.08
CA GLY A 675 12.45 4.33 9.39
C GLY A 675 13.11 2.94 9.38
N MET A 676 12.59 1.93 10.10
CA MET A 676 13.10 0.55 9.93
C MET A 676 12.33 -0.18 8.82
N CYS A 677 13.01 -0.38 7.68
CA CYS A 677 12.56 -1.24 6.59
C CYS A 677 12.09 -2.60 7.13
N ALA A 678 10.92 -3.04 6.68
CA ALA A 678 10.50 -4.42 6.86
C ALA A 678 11.51 -5.33 6.13
N ARG A 679 12.30 -6.10 6.88
CA ARG A 679 12.72 -7.41 6.37
C ARG A 679 11.43 -8.24 6.35
N THR A 680 10.90 -8.43 5.16
CA THR A 680 9.73 -9.28 4.88
C THR A 680 10.01 -10.68 5.41
N SER A 681 9.09 -11.16 6.26
CA SER A 681 8.95 -12.55 6.73
C SER A 681 8.32 -13.43 5.65
#